data_AF-D7BMV3-F1
#
_entry.id   AF-D7BMV3-F1
#
_cell.length_a   1.000
_cell.length_b   1.000
_cell.length_c   1.000
_cell.angle_alpha   90.00
_cell.angle_beta   90.00
_cell.angle_gamma   90.00
#
_symmetry.space_group_name_H-M   'P 1'
#
loop_
_entity.id
_entity.type
_entity.pdbx_description
1 polymer ?
#
loop_
_entity_poly.entity_id
_entity_poly.type
_entity_poly.pdbx_seq_one_letter_code
_entity_poly.pdbx_strand_id
1 'polypeptide(L)'
;MARSAEVLLPPRPSARLRIYAWSPKNPAPEYEGLIKVGQTTREDVRERIRESQGQVQQEFTLYADEIAQRDDGSLFRDKDVIERLKAKGFENPHFGSATEWVRCKPRDVLSAIAELRKGVVFTGHHYQTFGMRPEQARAVEQTIGYYKSIWEEDINAVPRFLWNAKMRFGKTFTSYQLAKRMGAKRVLVVTFKPAVQDAWHEDLASHVDFDSWQYRNTDLMAERGPGDPDEPLVYFGSFQDLLGRDRKTGLIKSKNEWVHTINWDLVIFDEYHFGAWRESAKALFEGEDQKVADKELAVEFADGALDAFDTELDELGSDEAEFLPITTRAYLYLSGTPFKALATGEFIEEQIFNWTYTDEQEAKARWELERQGERNPYGALPEMRLLTYQMPDDILSVAAQGEFDEFDLNTFFEATGEGDAARFVHESDVQKWLDLIRGEHAPTQLDSLKAGSRPPFPYADARLLPYMQHSFWFLPSVASCFAMANLLRARHNTYWHSYDVIVAAGVKAGIGVAALPPVREAIDDGYDTKTITLSCGKLTTGVTVKQWSAILMLRNLTSPETYFQAAFRVQSPWAITNPNGDNPHEEEVLKPVAFVFDFAPTRALRQMADYASGLNPTAESPERAVADLVKFLPVLAYDGANMKEINAGEILDIAMSGTSATLLAKKWESAILVNVDNMTLRKIMDNQAAMEAIMNIEGFRALGSDIFETVVNKSEKVSATKKEKGGDLTKKEKKELTEEEKEYKSKRKQIQEKLIKFATRIPAFMYLTDFRENTLHDVITKIEPDLFKKVTGLSVADFNLLVNLGVFNSIHMNQAVFAFRRYEDASLHYTGIRSHPEQQRILGLYDTVITLEAQQP
;
A
#
# COMPACT_ATOMS: atom_id res chain seq x y z
N MET A 1 -28.80 -0.56 3.52
CA MET A 1 -29.45 0.09 2.36
C MET A 1 -28.36 0.44 1.37
N ALA A 2 -28.59 0.28 0.06
CA ALA A 2 -27.63 0.69 -0.96
C ALA A 2 -27.42 2.22 -0.91
N ARG A 3 -26.17 2.67 -1.14
CA ARG A 3 -25.85 4.10 -1.16
C ARG A 3 -26.49 4.77 -2.38
N SER A 4 -26.82 6.05 -2.27
CA SER A 4 -27.29 6.80 -3.43
C SER A 4 -26.15 7.01 -4.43
N ALA A 5 -26.50 7.21 -5.71
CA ALA A 5 -25.50 7.44 -6.75
C ALA A 5 -24.67 8.73 -6.50
N GLU A 6 -25.24 9.72 -5.83
CA GLU A 6 -24.54 10.96 -5.43
C GLU A 6 -23.47 10.71 -4.35
N VAL A 7 -23.69 9.73 -3.46
CA VAL A 7 -22.70 9.33 -2.45
C VAL A 7 -21.61 8.45 -3.05
N LEU A 8 -21.96 7.60 -4.02
CA LEU A 8 -21.02 6.72 -4.70
C LEU A 8 -20.14 7.48 -5.70
N LEU A 9 -20.70 8.48 -6.39
CA LEU A 9 -20.07 9.29 -7.43
C LEU A 9 -20.23 10.80 -7.13
N PRO A 10 -19.64 11.31 -6.04
CA PRO A 10 -19.80 12.70 -5.65
C PRO A 10 -19.12 13.65 -6.65
N PRO A 11 -19.63 14.87 -6.86
CA PRO A 11 -18.99 15.85 -7.73
C PRO A 11 -17.58 16.20 -7.22
N ARG A 12 -16.63 16.37 -8.13
CA ARG A 12 -15.27 16.83 -7.78
C ARG A 12 -15.28 18.34 -7.57
N PRO A 13 -14.80 18.86 -6.42
CA PRO A 13 -14.67 20.30 -6.22
C PRO A 13 -13.66 20.93 -7.19
N SER A 14 -13.92 22.18 -7.60
CA SER A 14 -13.13 22.90 -8.62
C SER A 14 -12.39 24.13 -8.09
N ALA A 15 -12.30 24.29 -6.77
CA ALA A 15 -11.69 25.45 -6.14
C ALA A 15 -10.19 25.55 -6.44
N ARG A 16 -9.73 26.79 -6.66
CA ARG A 16 -8.33 27.12 -6.99
C ARG A 16 -7.91 28.32 -6.17
N LEU A 17 -6.79 28.20 -5.45
CA LEU A 17 -6.30 29.28 -4.59
C LEU A 17 -5.76 30.43 -5.43
N ARG A 18 -6.16 31.65 -5.10
CA ARG A 18 -5.74 32.90 -5.74
C ARG A 18 -5.16 33.85 -4.71
N ILE A 19 -4.06 34.51 -5.05
CA ILE A 19 -3.54 35.68 -4.32
C ILE A 19 -4.08 36.92 -5.00
N TYR A 20 -4.64 37.82 -4.21
CA TYR A 20 -5.08 39.12 -4.67
C TYR A 20 -4.35 40.25 -3.94
N ALA A 21 -4.23 41.38 -4.62
CA ALA A 21 -3.63 42.59 -4.04
C ALA A 21 -4.45 43.82 -4.42
N TRP A 22 -4.84 44.64 -3.44
CA TRP A 22 -5.66 45.83 -3.70
C TRP A 22 -5.36 46.99 -2.74
N SER A 23 -5.79 48.20 -3.11
CA SER A 23 -5.85 49.36 -2.20
C SER A 23 -7.15 50.15 -2.38
N PRO A 24 -7.62 50.88 -1.35
CA PRO A 24 -8.74 51.81 -1.49
C PRO A 24 -8.39 52.91 -2.52
N LYS A 25 -9.37 53.39 -3.29
CA LYS A 25 -9.17 54.53 -4.20
C LYS A 25 -9.02 55.86 -3.43
N ASN A 26 -9.70 55.97 -2.30
CA ASN A 26 -9.67 57.13 -1.41
C ASN A 26 -9.23 56.67 -0.01
N PRO A 27 -7.94 56.30 0.18
CA PRO A 27 -7.47 55.78 1.45
C PRO A 27 -7.47 56.85 2.53
N ALA A 28 -7.75 56.46 3.79
CA ALA A 28 -7.44 57.30 4.93
C ALA A 28 -5.90 57.47 5.04
N PRO A 29 -5.40 58.54 5.69
CA PRO A 29 -3.96 58.86 5.72
C PRO A 29 -3.07 57.71 6.21
N GLU A 30 -3.57 56.87 7.13
CA GLU A 30 -2.86 55.70 7.65
C GLU A 30 -2.70 54.55 6.63
N TYR A 31 -3.57 54.46 5.63
CA TYR A 31 -3.54 53.44 4.57
C TYR A 31 -2.89 53.93 3.27
N GLU A 32 -2.40 55.18 3.24
CA GLU A 32 -1.80 55.76 2.05
C GLU A 32 -0.47 55.07 1.68
N GLY A 33 -0.39 54.61 0.43
CA GLY A 33 0.76 53.85 -0.08
C GLY A 33 0.85 52.40 0.39
N LEU A 34 -0.21 51.86 1.01
CA LEU A 34 -0.29 50.46 1.41
C LEU A 34 -1.10 49.64 0.41
N ILE A 35 -0.68 48.39 0.23
CA ILE A 35 -1.40 47.38 -0.55
C ILE A 35 -1.75 46.23 0.39
N LYS A 36 -3.03 45.84 0.41
CA LYS A 36 -3.48 44.64 1.11
C LYS A 36 -3.25 43.44 0.21
N VAL A 37 -2.51 42.46 0.69
CA VAL A 37 -2.27 41.16 0.03
C VAL A 37 -3.07 40.11 0.77
N GLY A 38 -3.96 39.41 0.07
CA GLY A 38 -4.81 38.37 0.65
C GLY A 38 -5.00 37.20 -0.30
N GLN A 39 -5.74 36.19 0.14
CA GLN A 39 -6.03 35.00 -0.65
C GLN A 39 -7.51 34.59 -0.65
N THR A 40 -7.92 33.84 -1.66
CA THR A 40 -9.28 33.27 -1.78
C THR A 40 -9.35 32.12 -2.75
N THR A 41 -10.34 31.24 -2.59
CA THR A 41 -10.73 30.24 -3.60
C THR A 41 -11.93 30.65 -4.45
N ARG A 42 -12.51 31.84 -4.21
CA ARG A 42 -13.58 32.37 -5.05
C ARG A 42 -13.07 32.74 -6.44
N GLU A 43 -13.90 32.45 -7.44
CA GLU A 43 -13.61 32.83 -8.82
C GLU A 43 -13.63 34.36 -8.99
N ASP A 44 -14.62 35.06 -8.40
CA ASP A 44 -14.64 36.53 -8.36
C ASP A 44 -13.97 37.07 -7.08
N VAL A 45 -12.69 37.43 -7.21
CA VAL A 45 -11.90 38.10 -6.16
C VAL A 45 -12.56 39.39 -5.66
N ARG A 46 -13.31 40.11 -6.50
CA ARG A 46 -13.93 41.38 -6.11
C ARG A 46 -15.02 41.16 -5.08
N GLU A 47 -15.76 40.05 -5.14
CA GLU A 47 -16.72 39.69 -4.11
C GLU A 47 -16.04 39.46 -2.76
N ARG A 48 -14.93 38.71 -2.75
CA ARG A 48 -14.14 38.49 -1.54
C ARG A 48 -13.62 39.82 -0.96
N ILE A 49 -13.13 40.72 -1.80
CA ILE A 49 -12.66 42.04 -1.34
C ILE A 49 -13.80 42.81 -0.69
N ARG A 50 -14.99 42.84 -1.30
CA ARG A 50 -16.17 43.49 -0.71
C ARG A 50 -16.51 42.88 0.66
N GLU A 51 -16.53 41.56 0.78
CA GLU A 51 -16.78 40.90 2.07
C GLU A 51 -15.75 41.30 3.14
N SER A 52 -14.47 41.42 2.76
CA SER A 52 -13.41 41.85 3.67
C SER A 52 -13.52 43.30 4.15
N GLN A 53 -14.30 44.15 3.45
CA GLN A 53 -14.52 45.55 3.81
C GLN A 53 -15.67 45.75 4.84
N GLY A 54 -16.45 44.71 5.13
CA GLY A 54 -17.58 44.79 6.08
C GLY A 54 -18.72 45.70 5.60
N GLN A 55 -19.35 46.43 6.52
CA GLN A 55 -20.55 47.24 6.21
C GLN A 55 -20.25 48.51 5.40
N VAL A 56 -19.03 49.02 5.43
CA VAL A 56 -18.62 50.24 4.72
C VAL A 56 -17.83 49.84 3.49
N GLN A 57 -18.55 49.67 2.38
CA GLN A 57 -17.96 49.37 1.08
C GLN A 57 -17.30 50.62 0.50
N GLN A 58 -16.00 50.55 0.24
CA GLN A 58 -15.22 51.60 -0.41
C GLN A 58 -14.80 51.17 -1.80
N GLU A 59 -14.74 52.13 -2.73
CA GLU A 59 -14.13 51.83 -4.03
C GLU A 59 -12.67 51.45 -3.87
N PHE A 60 -12.25 50.42 -4.60
CA PHE A 60 -10.88 49.91 -4.57
C PHE A 60 -10.29 49.80 -5.98
N THR A 61 -8.96 49.71 -6.01
CA THR A 61 -8.19 49.33 -7.20
C THR A 61 -7.60 47.96 -6.96
N LEU A 62 -7.95 47.00 -7.83
CA LEU A 62 -7.36 45.66 -7.84
C LEU A 62 -6.08 45.69 -8.68
N TYR A 63 -4.97 45.25 -8.08
CA TYR A 63 -3.64 45.28 -8.69
C TYR A 63 -3.13 43.90 -9.08
N ALA A 64 -3.50 42.86 -8.34
CA ALA A 64 -3.16 41.48 -8.64
C ALA A 64 -4.37 40.59 -8.38
N ASP A 65 -4.54 39.60 -9.26
CA ASP A 65 -5.47 38.49 -9.16
C ASP A 65 -4.80 37.30 -9.85
N GLU A 66 -4.06 36.54 -9.07
CA GLU A 66 -3.04 35.60 -9.55
C GLU A 66 -3.23 34.24 -8.90
N ILE A 67 -3.16 33.16 -9.68
CA ILE A 67 -3.20 31.80 -9.14
C ILE A 67 -1.99 31.56 -8.22
N ALA A 68 -2.26 30.98 -7.04
CA ALA A 68 -1.33 30.86 -5.94
C ALA A 68 -0.54 29.55 -5.96
N GLN A 69 0.18 29.30 -7.07
CA GLN A 69 0.83 28.02 -7.34
C GLN A 69 2.20 28.17 -7.97
N ARG A 70 3.11 27.28 -7.56
CA ARG A 70 4.49 27.18 -8.06
C ARG A 70 4.58 26.28 -9.28
N ASP A 71 5.69 26.40 -10.01
CA ASP A 71 6.00 25.58 -11.19
C ASP A 71 6.11 24.07 -10.88
N ASP A 72 6.30 23.68 -9.60
CA ASP A 72 6.29 22.28 -9.16
C ASP A 72 4.89 21.76 -8.75
N GLY A 73 3.86 22.58 -8.92
CA GLY A 73 2.47 22.30 -8.57
C GLY A 73 2.13 22.50 -7.09
N SER A 74 3.06 22.90 -6.22
CA SER A 74 2.79 23.27 -4.82
C SER A 74 2.10 24.64 -4.72
N LEU A 75 1.31 24.84 -3.66
CA LEU A 75 0.60 26.11 -3.45
C LEU A 75 1.42 27.06 -2.59
N PHE A 76 1.15 28.35 -2.71
CA PHE A 76 1.68 29.37 -1.80
C PHE A 76 0.58 30.30 -1.31
N ARG A 77 0.83 30.94 -0.18
CA ARG A 77 -0.15 31.76 0.53
C ARG A 77 0.19 33.24 0.44
N ASP A 78 -0.79 34.07 0.77
CA ASP A 78 -0.61 35.51 0.95
C ASP A 78 0.54 35.84 1.92
N LYS A 79 0.68 35.07 3.01
CA LYS A 79 1.78 35.17 3.97
C LYS A 79 3.14 34.95 3.33
N ASP A 80 3.27 34.01 2.38
CA ASP A 80 4.53 33.75 1.71
C ASP A 80 4.94 34.95 0.83
N VAL A 81 3.95 35.58 0.18
CA VAL A 81 4.13 36.81 -0.60
C VAL A 81 4.55 37.97 0.29
N ILE A 82 3.89 38.13 1.44
CA ILE A 82 4.19 39.17 2.44
C ILE A 82 5.60 38.99 3.01
N GLU A 83 5.99 37.77 3.39
CA GLU A 83 7.34 37.49 3.88
C GLU A 83 8.40 37.77 2.80
N ARG A 84 8.09 37.45 1.53
CA ARG A 84 9.00 37.78 0.43
C ARG A 84 9.17 39.29 0.25
N LEU A 85 8.10 40.06 0.43
CA LEU A 85 8.16 41.53 0.40
C LEU A 85 8.97 42.08 1.59
N LYS A 86 8.76 41.56 2.81
CA LYS A 86 9.56 41.95 3.99
C LYS A 86 11.05 41.68 3.77
N ALA A 87 11.41 40.54 3.19
CA ALA A 87 12.79 40.21 2.87
C ALA A 87 13.43 41.17 1.84
N LYS A 88 12.62 41.80 0.98
CA LYS A 88 13.06 42.86 0.05
C LYS A 88 13.16 44.24 0.72
N GLY A 89 12.91 44.33 2.03
CA GLY A 89 12.99 45.57 2.81
C GLY A 89 11.69 46.39 2.83
N PHE A 90 10.56 45.83 2.39
CA PHE A 90 9.27 46.52 2.48
C PHE A 90 8.69 46.44 3.89
N GLU A 91 8.10 47.55 4.35
CA GLU A 91 7.43 47.64 5.64
C GLU A 91 6.08 46.92 5.61
N ASN A 92 5.78 46.10 6.63
CA ASN A 92 4.45 45.52 6.86
C ASN A 92 3.85 46.14 8.13
N PRO A 93 3.17 47.30 8.03
CA PRO A 93 2.52 47.91 9.18
C PRO A 93 1.27 47.14 9.59
N HIS A 94 1.11 46.93 10.91
CA HIS A 94 -0.04 46.23 11.47
C HIS A 94 -1.10 47.22 11.97
N PHE A 95 -2.35 47.04 11.55
CA PHE A 95 -3.49 47.84 12.02
C PHE A 95 -4.44 46.96 12.82
N GLY A 96 -4.33 47.02 14.15
CA GLY A 96 -5.03 46.06 15.02
C GLY A 96 -4.55 44.64 14.75
N SER A 97 -5.47 43.75 14.36
CA SER A 97 -5.17 42.37 13.97
C SER A 97 -4.83 42.19 12.49
N ALA A 98 -4.88 43.24 11.67
CA ALA A 98 -4.61 43.14 10.23
C ALA A 98 -3.11 43.11 9.95
N THR A 99 -2.61 41.96 9.47
CA THR A 99 -1.19 41.71 9.11
C THR A 99 -0.94 41.67 7.60
N GLU A 100 -1.96 42.01 6.81
CA GLU A 100 -2.00 41.81 5.36
C GLU A 100 -1.55 43.05 4.56
N TRP A 101 -1.25 44.15 5.23
CA TRP A 101 -0.92 45.42 4.60
C TRP A 101 0.59 45.59 4.44
N VAL A 102 1.04 45.92 3.24
CA VAL A 102 2.47 46.13 2.95
C VAL A 102 2.67 47.46 2.25
N ARG A 103 3.65 48.25 2.70
CA ARG A 103 4.04 49.53 2.08
C ARG A 103 4.93 49.25 0.86
N CYS A 104 4.30 49.07 -0.29
CA CYS A 104 4.98 48.72 -1.54
C CYS A 104 4.20 49.22 -2.77
N LYS A 105 4.77 49.06 -3.97
CA LYS A 105 4.07 49.34 -5.23
C LYS A 105 3.50 48.04 -5.80
N PRO A 106 2.45 48.11 -6.65
CA PRO A 106 1.85 46.92 -7.29
C PRO A 106 2.85 45.99 -7.97
N ARG A 107 3.85 46.58 -8.67
CA ARG A 107 4.92 45.85 -9.35
C ARG A 107 5.78 44.99 -8.39
N ASP A 108 5.91 45.41 -7.13
CA ASP A 108 6.75 44.73 -6.15
C ASP A 108 6.04 43.45 -5.67
N VAL A 109 4.71 43.52 -5.49
CA VAL A 109 3.85 42.35 -5.20
C VAL A 109 3.87 41.35 -6.35
N LEU A 110 3.68 41.81 -7.59
CA LEU A 110 3.75 40.95 -8.78
C LEU A 110 5.14 40.31 -8.94
N SER A 111 6.21 41.05 -8.62
CA SER A 111 7.56 40.50 -8.61
C SER A 111 7.76 39.43 -7.52
N ALA A 112 7.23 39.63 -6.32
CA ALA A 112 7.29 38.62 -5.25
C ALA A 112 6.51 37.35 -5.62
N ILE A 113 5.31 37.49 -6.20
CA ILE A 113 4.52 36.38 -6.75
C ILE A 113 5.32 35.64 -7.83
N ALA A 114 5.90 36.35 -8.80
CA ALA A 114 6.66 35.74 -9.89
C ALA A 114 7.90 34.97 -9.40
N GLU A 115 8.57 35.44 -8.35
CA GLU A 115 9.70 34.73 -7.73
C GLU A 115 9.26 33.47 -6.98
N LEU A 116 8.14 33.56 -6.26
CA LEU A 116 7.54 32.41 -5.57
C LEU A 116 7.02 31.34 -6.55
N ARG A 117 6.56 31.74 -7.74
CA ARG A 117 6.19 30.80 -8.81
C ARG A 117 7.38 29.99 -9.30
N LYS A 118 8.49 30.66 -9.58
CA LYS A 118 9.75 30.08 -10.08
C LYS A 118 10.54 29.22 -9.08
N GLY A 119 9.91 28.82 -7.97
CA GLY A 119 10.54 27.97 -6.98
C GLY A 119 11.74 28.61 -6.28
N VAL A 120 11.77 29.95 -6.11
CA VAL A 120 12.72 30.59 -5.18
C VAL A 120 12.28 30.21 -3.77
N VAL A 121 12.68 29.01 -3.34
CA VAL A 121 12.46 28.46 -2.01
C VAL A 121 13.52 29.07 -1.10
N PHE A 122 13.08 29.60 0.04
CA PHE A 122 14.02 29.89 1.10
C PHE A 122 14.48 28.56 1.73
N THR A 123 15.80 28.32 1.72
CA THR A 123 16.44 27.24 2.46
C THR A 123 16.39 27.54 3.96
N GLY A 124 15.67 26.71 4.73
CA GLY A 124 15.82 26.68 6.19
C GLY A 124 14.66 27.25 7.02
N HIS A 125 13.41 27.11 6.58
CA HIS A 125 12.28 27.43 7.44
C HIS A 125 11.39 26.22 7.61
N HIS A 126 11.48 25.60 8.79
CA HIS A 126 10.48 24.72 9.31
C HIS A 126 9.16 25.50 9.43
N TYR A 127 8.18 25.21 8.58
CA TYR A 127 6.91 25.95 8.50
C TYR A 127 5.70 25.07 8.82
N GLN A 128 5.86 23.76 8.76
CA GLN A 128 4.81 22.81 9.12
C GLN A 128 4.75 22.70 10.64
N THR A 129 3.56 22.89 11.20
CA THR A 129 3.31 22.90 12.65
C THR A 129 2.19 21.94 13.06
N PHE A 130 1.87 20.96 12.21
CA PHE A 130 0.78 20.03 12.53
C PHE A 130 1.23 19.03 13.61
N GLY A 131 0.31 18.66 14.50
CA GLY A 131 0.58 17.64 15.51
C GLY A 131 0.43 16.21 14.95
N MET A 132 0.89 15.23 15.74
CA MET A 132 0.53 13.83 15.51
C MET A 132 -0.98 13.63 15.60
N ARG A 133 -1.52 12.81 14.69
CA ARG A 133 -2.87 12.25 14.80
C ARG A 133 -2.96 11.27 15.97
N PRO A 134 -4.16 11.03 16.54
CA PRO A 134 -4.31 10.13 17.68
C PRO A 134 -3.66 8.76 17.51
N GLU A 135 -3.79 8.13 16.34
CA GLU A 135 -3.18 6.84 16.04
C GLU A 135 -1.66 6.89 15.96
N GLN A 136 -1.09 8.00 15.48
CA GLN A 136 0.36 8.20 15.41
C GLN A 136 0.93 8.34 16.82
N ALA A 137 0.24 9.10 17.69
CA ALA A 137 0.59 9.19 19.10
C ALA A 137 0.51 7.83 19.80
N ARG A 138 -0.56 7.05 19.56
CA ARG A 138 -0.67 5.67 20.09
C ARG A 138 0.44 4.76 19.60
N ALA A 139 0.81 4.83 18.31
CA ALA A 139 1.91 4.03 17.76
C ALA A 139 3.23 4.34 18.50
N VAL A 140 3.54 5.63 18.67
CA VAL A 140 4.72 6.07 19.42
C VAL A 140 4.67 5.62 20.89
N GLU A 141 3.53 5.79 21.55
CA GLU A 141 3.36 5.40 22.96
C GLU A 141 3.50 3.89 23.18
N GLN A 142 2.87 3.07 22.34
CA GLN A 142 2.97 1.60 22.42
C GLN A 142 4.39 1.13 22.15
N THR A 143 5.05 1.65 21.11
CA THR A 143 6.43 1.29 20.80
C THR A 143 7.38 1.67 21.93
N ILE A 144 7.27 2.87 22.49
CA ILE A 144 8.11 3.29 23.63
C ILE A 144 7.82 2.45 24.87
N GLY A 145 6.53 2.17 25.16
CA GLY A 145 6.14 1.33 26.28
C GLY A 145 6.76 -0.06 26.17
N TYR A 146 6.69 -0.67 24.99
CA TYR A 146 7.29 -1.96 24.71
C TYR A 146 8.83 -1.92 24.81
N TYR A 147 9.49 -0.94 24.22
CA TYR A 147 10.96 -0.83 24.34
C TYR A 147 11.41 -0.70 25.78
N LYS A 148 10.71 0.11 26.58
CA LYS A 148 11.02 0.27 28.00
C LYS A 148 10.82 -1.03 28.78
N SER A 149 9.73 -1.76 28.56
CA SER A 149 9.52 -3.02 29.28
C SER A 149 10.64 -4.03 28.98
N ILE A 150 11.09 -4.11 27.73
CA ILE A 150 12.21 -4.98 27.36
C ILE A 150 13.53 -4.50 27.98
N TRP A 151 13.81 -3.19 28.00
CA TRP A 151 15.03 -2.66 28.63
C TRP A 151 15.04 -2.72 30.16
N GLU A 152 13.86 -2.75 30.78
CA GLU A 152 13.71 -2.99 32.23
C GLU A 152 14.05 -4.43 32.60
N GLU A 153 13.77 -5.39 31.70
CA GLU A 153 14.15 -6.79 31.85
C GLU A 153 15.64 -7.01 31.52
N ASP A 154 16.13 -6.45 30.41
CA ASP A 154 17.53 -6.46 30.00
C ASP A 154 17.92 -5.17 29.27
N ILE A 155 18.77 -4.37 29.93
CA ILE A 155 19.23 -3.08 29.40
C ILE A 155 20.02 -3.19 28.09
N ASN A 156 20.58 -4.36 27.80
CA ASN A 156 21.33 -4.62 26.56
C ASN A 156 20.48 -5.28 25.48
N ALA A 157 19.22 -5.59 25.76
CA ALA A 157 18.31 -6.14 24.76
C ALA A 157 18.02 -5.10 23.66
N VAL A 158 17.84 -5.60 22.45
CA VAL A 158 17.56 -4.80 21.25
C VAL A 158 16.13 -5.11 20.79
N PRO A 159 15.11 -4.44 21.37
CA PRO A 159 13.73 -4.74 21.05
C PRO A 159 13.37 -4.40 19.59
N ARG A 160 12.44 -5.18 19.06
CA ARG A 160 11.90 -5.05 17.71
C ARG A 160 10.43 -4.67 17.77
N PHE A 161 9.99 -3.77 16.89
CA PHE A 161 8.59 -3.38 16.82
C PHE A 161 8.14 -3.14 15.37
N LEU A 162 6.98 -3.67 14.99
CA LEU A 162 6.40 -3.57 13.66
C LEU A 162 5.22 -2.58 13.67
N TRP A 163 5.28 -1.58 12.80
CA TRP A 163 4.11 -0.80 12.42
C TRP A 163 3.53 -1.38 11.13
N ASN A 164 2.45 -2.17 11.28
CA ASN A 164 1.53 -2.51 10.21
C ASN A 164 0.59 -1.32 9.97
N ALA A 165 1.10 -0.31 9.27
CA ALA A 165 0.42 0.95 9.07
C ALA A 165 0.25 1.24 7.58
N LYS A 166 -1.00 1.43 7.15
CA LYS A 166 -1.34 1.63 5.75
C LYS A 166 -0.55 2.75 5.07
N MET A 167 -0.60 2.77 3.75
CA MET A 167 -0.03 3.87 2.98
C MET A 167 -0.74 5.19 3.34
N ARG A 168 0.00 6.30 3.42
CA ARG A 168 -0.48 7.62 3.93
C ARG A 168 -0.78 7.67 5.44
N PHE A 169 -0.32 6.71 6.24
CA PHE A 169 -0.25 6.85 7.70
C PHE A 169 0.68 8.00 8.16
N GLY A 170 1.60 8.48 7.32
CA GLY A 170 2.63 9.44 7.73
C GLY A 170 3.72 8.76 8.55
N LYS A 171 4.21 7.60 8.04
CA LYS A 171 5.19 6.76 8.73
C LYS A 171 6.48 7.52 9.03
N THR A 172 7.01 8.22 8.03
CA THR A 172 8.19 9.09 8.12
C THR A 172 8.09 10.09 9.28
N PHE A 173 7.14 11.03 9.23
CA PHE A 173 6.88 11.97 10.33
C PHE A 173 6.72 11.28 11.70
N THR A 174 5.93 10.19 11.77
CA THR A 174 5.67 9.47 13.04
C THR A 174 6.94 8.81 13.59
N SER A 175 7.81 8.28 12.73
CA SER A 175 9.10 7.70 13.12
C SER A 175 10.06 8.77 13.64
N TYR A 176 10.06 9.97 13.08
CA TYR A 176 10.83 11.08 13.65
C TYR A 176 10.29 11.51 15.02
N GLN A 177 8.97 11.52 15.21
CA GLN A 177 8.37 11.77 16.53
C GLN A 177 8.74 10.69 17.56
N LEU A 178 8.77 9.41 17.15
CA LEU A 178 9.28 8.32 17.97
C LEU A 178 10.74 8.58 18.38
N ALA A 179 11.62 8.86 17.41
CA ALA A 179 13.02 9.13 17.65
C ALA A 179 13.22 10.34 18.60
N LYS A 180 12.47 11.43 18.38
CA LYS A 180 12.46 12.61 19.26
C LYS A 180 12.02 12.26 20.68
N ARG A 181 10.96 11.47 20.84
CA ARG A 181 10.49 11.00 22.16
C ARG A 181 11.45 10.06 22.86
N MET A 182 12.21 9.26 22.12
CA MET A 182 13.29 8.41 22.64
C MET A 182 14.54 9.22 23.03
N GLY A 183 14.65 10.48 22.59
CA GLY A 183 15.88 11.26 22.71
C GLY A 183 17.01 10.71 21.83
N ALA A 184 16.67 10.06 20.72
CA ALA A 184 17.63 9.48 19.78
C ALA A 184 18.44 10.58 19.09
N LYS A 185 19.78 10.44 19.09
CA LYS A 185 20.70 11.32 18.37
C LYS A 185 21.19 10.72 17.07
N ARG A 186 21.18 9.40 16.92
CA ARG A 186 21.62 8.69 15.71
C ARG A 186 20.51 7.78 15.22
N VAL A 187 19.91 8.15 14.10
CA VAL A 187 18.83 7.39 13.46
C VAL A 187 19.29 6.92 12.09
N LEU A 188 19.21 5.62 11.85
CA LEU A 188 19.48 5.01 10.55
C LEU A 188 18.18 4.59 9.91
N VAL A 189 17.90 5.09 8.71
CA VAL A 189 16.76 4.68 7.90
C VAL A 189 17.27 3.86 6.73
N VAL A 190 16.79 2.62 6.64
CA VAL A 190 17.18 1.65 5.62
C VAL A 190 15.95 1.29 4.79
N THR A 191 16.08 1.33 3.46
CA THR A 191 14.99 0.96 2.55
C THR A 191 15.46 0.11 1.38
N PHE A 192 14.56 -0.68 0.81
CA PHE A 192 14.78 -1.36 -0.48
C PHE A 192 14.45 -0.48 -1.69
N LYS A 193 13.77 0.65 -1.47
CA LYS A 193 13.25 1.51 -2.53
C LYS A 193 13.85 2.91 -2.38
N PRO A 194 14.98 3.22 -3.05
CA PRO A 194 15.61 4.55 -2.96
C PRO A 194 14.66 5.72 -3.26
N ALA A 195 13.58 5.47 -4.01
CA ALA A 195 12.61 6.49 -4.36
C ALA A 195 11.86 7.15 -3.18
N VAL A 196 11.84 6.53 -1.99
CA VAL A 196 11.21 7.14 -0.80
C VAL A 196 12.08 8.22 -0.15
N GLN A 197 13.34 8.39 -0.58
CA GLN A 197 14.30 9.30 0.03
C GLN A 197 13.79 10.75 0.16
N ASP A 198 13.17 11.28 -0.89
CA ASP A 198 12.69 12.65 -0.93
C ASP A 198 11.65 12.92 0.16
N ALA A 199 10.76 11.94 0.42
CA ALA A 199 9.75 12.07 1.46
C ALA A 199 10.40 12.11 2.86
N TRP A 200 11.42 11.29 3.11
CA TRP A 200 12.18 11.32 4.36
C TRP A 200 12.92 12.64 4.56
N HIS A 201 13.50 13.20 3.49
CA HIS A 201 14.18 14.49 3.56
C HIS A 201 13.21 15.65 3.77
N GLU A 202 12.11 15.70 3.03
CA GLU A 202 11.11 16.77 3.07
C GLU A 202 10.42 16.86 4.44
N ASP A 203 9.99 15.74 5.02
CA ASP A 203 9.34 15.72 6.34
C ASP A 203 10.27 16.23 7.46
N LEU A 204 11.59 15.95 7.35
CA LEU A 204 12.57 16.44 8.33
C LEU A 204 12.85 17.93 8.14
N ALA A 205 13.03 18.36 6.90
CA ALA A 205 13.41 19.74 6.57
C ALA A 205 12.26 20.75 6.74
N SER A 206 11.01 20.30 6.65
CA SER A 206 9.84 21.19 6.59
C SER A 206 9.14 21.40 7.93
N HIS A 207 9.35 20.54 8.93
CA HIS A 207 8.55 20.51 10.17
C HIS A 207 9.26 21.09 11.40
N VAL A 208 8.59 21.97 12.16
CA VAL A 208 9.20 22.73 13.28
C VAL A 208 9.72 21.87 14.42
N ASP A 209 9.17 20.67 14.58
CA ASP A 209 9.61 19.74 15.61
C ASP A 209 11.03 19.21 15.43
N PHE A 210 11.58 19.30 14.21
CA PHE A 210 12.90 18.77 13.85
C PHE A 210 13.87 19.89 13.50
N ASP A 211 13.62 21.09 14.01
CA ASP A 211 14.60 22.17 13.98
C ASP A 211 15.92 21.66 14.57
N SER A 212 17.06 22.07 13.98
CA SER A 212 18.43 21.57 14.21
C SER A 212 18.77 20.14 13.77
N TRP A 213 17.80 19.30 13.37
CA TRP A 213 18.10 17.93 12.94
C TRP A 213 18.83 17.92 11.60
N GLN A 214 19.78 17.01 11.46
CA GLN A 214 20.61 16.88 10.27
C GLN A 214 20.17 15.68 9.44
N TYR A 215 19.92 15.90 8.16
CA TYR A 215 19.69 14.84 7.18
C TYR A 215 20.97 14.52 6.40
N ARG A 216 21.25 13.24 6.17
CA ARG A 216 22.34 12.76 5.32
C ARG A 216 21.90 11.55 4.50
N ASN A 217 22.45 11.45 3.30
CA ASN A 217 22.44 10.28 2.43
C ASN A 217 23.85 10.13 1.82
N THR A 218 24.05 9.22 0.87
CA THR A 218 25.36 8.98 0.24
C THR A 218 25.98 10.26 -0.35
N ASP A 219 25.20 11.03 -1.11
CA ASP A 219 25.68 12.23 -1.80
C ASP A 219 25.96 13.37 -0.79
N LEU A 220 25.03 13.64 0.12
CA LEU A 220 25.18 14.69 1.13
C LEU A 220 26.27 14.36 2.15
N MET A 221 26.51 13.08 2.47
CA MET A 221 27.68 12.69 3.28
C MET A 221 28.99 13.00 2.57
N ALA A 222 29.08 12.75 1.26
CA ALA A 222 30.27 13.04 0.49
C ALA A 222 30.53 14.56 0.37
N GLU A 223 29.47 15.35 0.20
CA GLU A 223 29.55 16.80 0.05
C GLU A 223 29.78 17.55 1.37
N ARG A 224 29.08 17.15 2.44
CA ARG A 224 28.97 17.92 3.70
C ARG A 224 29.59 17.21 4.91
N GLY A 225 30.05 15.97 4.75
CA GLY A 225 30.57 15.15 5.84
C GLY A 225 29.51 14.74 6.87
N PRO A 226 29.91 14.12 8.00
CA PRO A 226 29.01 13.51 8.99
C PRO A 226 28.12 14.51 9.74
N GLY A 227 28.44 15.81 9.68
CA GLY A 227 27.70 16.84 10.40
C GLY A 227 28.16 17.05 11.84
N ASP A 228 27.41 17.89 12.56
CA ASP A 228 27.68 18.20 13.97
C ASP A 228 27.38 16.98 14.86
N PRO A 229 28.33 16.50 15.67
CA PRO A 229 28.09 15.37 16.55
C PRO A 229 27.11 15.65 17.71
N ASP A 230 26.88 16.90 18.09
CA ASP A 230 26.01 17.23 19.23
C ASP A 230 24.52 17.25 18.85
N GLU A 231 24.22 17.48 17.57
CA GLU A 231 22.87 17.53 17.01
C GLU A 231 22.37 16.15 16.53
N PRO A 232 21.04 15.92 16.52
CA PRO A 232 20.46 14.70 15.98
C PRO A 232 20.76 14.53 14.49
N LEU A 233 21.16 13.31 14.10
CA LEU A 233 21.50 12.95 12.73
C LEU A 233 20.60 11.80 12.27
N VAL A 234 19.91 12.02 11.15
CA VAL A 234 19.21 11.00 10.38
C VAL A 234 20.06 10.68 9.16
N TYR A 235 20.51 9.44 9.05
CA TYR A 235 21.09 8.93 7.81
C TYR A 235 20.07 8.06 7.09
N PHE A 236 19.88 8.33 5.81
CA PHE A 236 19.04 7.54 4.92
C PHE A 236 19.92 6.81 3.90
N GLY A 237 19.75 5.49 3.81
CA GLY A 237 20.47 4.66 2.84
C GLY A 237 19.61 3.54 2.29
N SER A 238 19.88 3.13 1.05
CA SER A 238 19.31 1.88 0.55
C SER A 238 20.07 0.69 1.10
N PHE A 239 19.40 -0.46 1.21
CA PHE A 239 20.05 -1.73 1.56
C PHE A 239 21.27 -2.02 0.69
N GLN A 240 21.15 -1.82 -0.63
CA GLN A 240 22.25 -2.10 -1.57
C GLN A 240 23.45 -1.15 -1.39
N ASP A 241 23.21 0.12 -1.03
CA ASP A 241 24.30 1.01 -0.70
C ASP A 241 24.98 0.54 0.58
N LEU A 242 24.22 0.43 1.67
CA LEU A 242 24.73 0.10 3.01
C LEU A 242 25.40 -1.28 3.08
N LEU A 243 24.87 -2.27 2.36
CA LEU A 243 25.38 -3.65 2.34
C LEU A 243 26.22 -4.01 1.12
N GLY A 244 26.47 -3.07 0.22
CA GLY A 244 27.25 -3.35 -0.98
C GLY A 244 28.63 -3.88 -0.60
N ARG A 245 28.89 -5.16 -0.88
CA ARG A 245 30.22 -5.79 -0.73
C ARG A 245 31.06 -5.56 -1.99
N ASP A 246 32.37 -5.46 -1.84
CA ASP A 246 33.29 -5.43 -2.97
C ASP A 246 33.31 -6.83 -3.65
N ARG A 247 32.99 -6.87 -4.96
CA ARG A 247 32.84 -8.12 -5.72
C ARG A 247 34.10 -8.99 -5.76
N LYS A 248 35.28 -8.46 -5.44
CA LYS A 248 36.56 -9.20 -5.43
C LYS A 248 36.94 -9.73 -4.05
N THR A 249 36.54 -9.04 -2.98
CA THR A 249 36.97 -9.35 -1.60
C THR A 249 35.84 -9.88 -0.71
N GLY A 250 34.57 -9.65 -1.06
CA GLY A 250 33.42 -10.05 -0.25
C GLY A 250 33.26 -9.24 1.06
N LEU A 251 34.09 -8.22 1.25
CA LEU A 251 34.06 -7.29 2.39
C LEU A 251 33.11 -6.13 2.11
N ILE A 252 32.57 -5.53 3.16
CA ILE A 252 31.75 -4.31 3.09
C ILE A 252 32.56 -3.22 2.40
N LYS A 253 31.96 -2.47 1.47
CA LYS A 253 32.62 -1.35 0.80
C LYS A 253 33.16 -0.36 1.84
N SER A 254 34.45 -0.05 1.76
CA SER A 254 35.16 0.87 2.66
C SER A 254 34.50 2.25 2.80
N LYS A 255 33.76 2.72 1.79
CA LYS A 255 32.98 3.96 1.87
C LYS A 255 31.85 3.95 2.91
N ASN A 256 31.39 2.77 3.36
CA ASN A 256 30.27 2.60 4.28
C ASN A 256 30.67 1.99 5.63
N GLU A 257 31.97 1.79 5.86
CA GLU A 257 32.52 1.21 7.09
C GLU A 257 32.08 2.01 8.34
N TRP A 258 31.94 3.33 8.21
CA TRP A 258 31.49 4.21 9.28
C TRP A 258 30.10 3.85 9.82
N VAL A 259 29.19 3.31 8.99
CA VAL A 259 27.83 2.91 9.39
C VAL A 259 27.88 1.83 10.48
N HIS A 260 28.90 0.97 10.42
CA HIS A 260 29.11 -0.13 11.36
C HIS A 260 29.84 0.32 12.63
N THR A 261 30.47 1.50 12.60
CA THR A 261 31.18 2.07 13.78
C THR A 261 30.28 2.94 14.65
N ILE A 262 29.15 3.41 14.12
CA ILE A 262 28.19 4.20 14.86
C ILE A 262 27.28 3.26 15.64
N ASN A 263 27.14 3.50 16.95
CA ASN A 263 26.08 2.92 17.75
C ASN A 263 24.81 3.72 17.51
N TRP A 264 23.86 3.14 16.78
CA TRP A 264 22.61 3.77 16.43
C TRP A 264 21.64 3.74 17.62
N ASP A 265 20.91 4.82 17.84
CA ASP A 265 19.85 4.85 18.85
C ASP A 265 18.58 4.18 18.34
N LEU A 266 18.34 4.26 17.02
CA LEU A 266 17.20 3.65 16.36
C LEU A 266 17.58 3.31 14.91
N VAL A 267 17.26 2.08 14.51
CA VAL A 267 17.31 1.64 13.11
C VAL A 267 15.88 1.43 12.62
N ILE A 268 15.55 2.00 11.48
CA ILE A 268 14.24 1.95 10.86
C ILE A 268 14.34 1.22 9.52
N PHE A 269 13.57 0.16 9.36
CA PHE A 269 13.39 -0.53 8.10
C PHE A 269 12.11 -0.05 7.42
N ASP A 270 12.25 0.74 6.36
CA ASP A 270 11.13 1.26 5.57
C ASP A 270 10.75 0.32 4.41
N GLU A 271 9.44 0.27 4.12
CA GLU A 271 8.84 -0.67 3.16
C GLU A 271 9.21 -2.14 3.45
N TYR A 272 9.14 -2.53 4.73
CA TYR A 272 9.46 -3.88 5.17
C TYR A 272 8.43 -4.91 4.68
N HIS A 273 8.89 -5.90 3.91
CA HIS A 273 8.11 -7.03 3.44
C HIS A 273 8.95 -8.33 3.57
N PHE A 274 9.02 -8.88 4.79
CA PHE A 274 9.82 -10.06 5.11
C PHE A 274 9.59 -11.21 4.12
N GLY A 275 10.67 -11.69 3.48
CA GLY A 275 10.68 -12.86 2.58
C GLY A 275 9.77 -12.79 1.35
N ALA A 276 9.01 -11.70 1.13
CA ALA A 276 8.06 -11.55 0.03
C ALA A 276 8.58 -10.60 -1.06
N TRP A 277 9.64 -9.84 -0.78
CA TRP A 277 10.11 -8.80 -1.68
C TRP A 277 10.51 -9.29 -3.07
N ARG A 278 11.16 -10.46 -3.20
CA ARG A 278 11.49 -11.05 -4.51
C ARG A 278 10.26 -11.51 -5.27
N GLU A 279 9.27 -12.08 -4.59
CA GLU A 279 8.02 -12.52 -5.21
C GLU A 279 7.21 -11.31 -5.68
N SER A 280 7.08 -10.27 -4.84
CA SER A 280 6.42 -9.02 -5.21
C SER A 280 7.15 -8.29 -6.34
N ALA A 281 8.49 -8.24 -6.30
CA ALA A 281 9.31 -7.63 -7.34
C ALA A 281 9.21 -8.39 -8.67
N LYS A 282 9.28 -9.73 -8.64
CA LYS A 282 9.10 -10.56 -9.84
C LYS A 282 7.68 -10.44 -10.40
N ALA A 283 6.67 -10.42 -9.54
CA ALA A 283 5.26 -10.27 -9.95
C ALA A 283 5.01 -8.95 -10.69
N LEU A 284 5.72 -7.86 -10.34
CA LEU A 284 5.65 -6.57 -11.05
C LEU A 284 6.12 -6.65 -12.51
N PHE A 285 7.01 -7.58 -12.86
CA PHE A 285 7.56 -7.72 -14.21
C PHE A 285 7.27 -9.11 -14.81
N GLU A 286 6.31 -9.83 -14.25
CA GLU A 286 5.86 -11.12 -14.77
C GLU A 286 5.19 -10.92 -16.15
N GLY A 287 5.70 -11.62 -17.17
CA GLY A 287 5.28 -11.46 -18.57
C GLY A 287 6.13 -10.50 -19.42
N GLU A 288 7.12 -9.81 -18.83
CA GLU A 288 8.11 -9.03 -19.58
C GLU A 288 9.19 -9.92 -20.24
N ASP A 289 9.85 -9.41 -21.27
CA ASP A 289 11.07 -10.03 -21.79
C ASP A 289 12.12 -10.09 -20.67
N GLN A 290 12.76 -11.25 -20.47
CA GLN A 290 13.69 -11.47 -19.36
C GLN A 290 14.77 -10.38 -19.27
N LYS A 291 15.31 -9.90 -20.40
CA LYS A 291 16.34 -8.84 -20.38
C LYS A 291 15.78 -7.50 -19.95
N VAL A 292 14.53 -7.22 -20.30
CA VAL A 292 13.83 -5.98 -19.90
C VAL A 292 13.46 -6.07 -18.42
N ALA A 293 12.90 -7.19 -17.98
CA ALA A 293 12.59 -7.47 -16.58
C ALA A 293 13.84 -7.35 -15.70
N ASP A 294 14.94 -7.99 -16.07
CA ASP A 294 16.21 -7.93 -15.34
C ASP A 294 16.73 -6.49 -15.25
N LYS A 295 16.60 -5.72 -16.34
CA LYS A 295 17.05 -4.32 -16.38
C LYS A 295 16.17 -3.41 -15.54
N GLU A 296 14.86 -3.57 -15.59
CA GLU A 296 13.91 -2.78 -14.79
C GLU A 296 14.01 -3.15 -13.30
N LEU A 297 14.14 -4.43 -12.96
CA LEU A 297 14.44 -4.88 -11.59
C LEU A 297 15.77 -4.31 -11.09
N ALA A 298 16.83 -4.36 -11.90
CA ALA A 298 18.11 -3.77 -11.58
C ALA A 298 18.08 -2.23 -11.48
N VAL A 299 17.02 -1.58 -11.97
CA VAL A 299 16.83 -0.12 -11.91
C VAL A 299 15.98 0.27 -10.70
N GLU A 300 14.87 -0.43 -10.48
CA GLU A 300 13.94 -0.17 -9.37
C GLU A 300 14.55 -0.59 -8.02
N PHE A 301 15.32 -1.68 -8.02
CA PHE A 301 15.89 -2.30 -6.83
C PHE A 301 17.43 -2.35 -6.82
N ALA A 302 18.06 -1.75 -7.84
CA ALA A 302 19.51 -1.64 -8.04
C ALA A 302 20.26 -2.96 -8.38
N ASP A 303 21.27 -2.88 -9.27
CA ASP A 303 21.95 -4.04 -9.88
C ASP A 303 22.49 -5.08 -8.85
N GLY A 304 22.11 -6.35 -9.03
CA GLY A 304 22.55 -7.49 -8.21
C GLY A 304 21.96 -7.58 -6.81
N ALA A 305 21.05 -6.67 -6.42
CA ALA A 305 20.46 -6.65 -5.07
C ALA A 305 19.60 -7.88 -4.79
N LEU A 306 18.84 -8.39 -5.76
CA LEU A 306 17.95 -9.54 -5.56
C LEU A 306 18.72 -10.86 -5.39
N ASP A 307 19.80 -11.07 -6.15
CA ASP A 307 20.54 -12.35 -6.12
C ASP A 307 21.59 -12.41 -5.00
N ALA A 308 22.23 -11.28 -4.65
CA ALA A 308 23.11 -11.22 -3.49
C ALA A 308 22.34 -11.44 -2.17
N PHE A 309 21.10 -10.97 -2.11
CA PHE A 309 20.27 -10.97 -0.92
C PHE A 309 19.43 -12.25 -0.75
N ASP A 310 19.06 -12.94 -1.85
CA ASP A 310 18.51 -14.30 -1.83
C ASP A 310 19.47 -15.28 -1.16
N THR A 311 20.75 -15.13 -1.47
CA THR A 311 21.84 -15.90 -0.85
C THR A 311 22.03 -15.49 0.61
N GLU A 312 21.76 -14.24 1.02
CA GLU A 312 21.98 -13.80 2.41
C GLU A 312 20.75 -14.04 3.32
N LEU A 313 19.51 -13.86 2.90
CA LEU A 313 18.31 -14.09 3.75
C LEU A 313 17.92 -15.56 3.90
N ASP A 314 18.10 -16.38 2.86
CA ASP A 314 17.91 -17.84 2.99
C ASP A 314 19.09 -18.52 3.72
N GLU A 315 20.26 -17.85 3.84
CA GLU A 315 21.46 -18.38 4.52
C GLU A 315 21.74 -17.81 5.92
N LEU A 316 21.30 -16.59 6.26
CA LEU A 316 21.59 -15.91 7.55
C LEU A 316 20.43 -15.96 8.55
N GLY A 317 19.33 -16.62 8.21
CA GLY A 317 18.19 -16.75 9.12
C GLY A 317 17.57 -15.41 9.52
N SER A 318 16.66 -15.45 10.49
CA SER A 318 15.81 -14.34 10.93
C SER A 318 16.50 -13.31 11.84
N ASP A 319 17.84 -13.26 11.91
CA ASP A 319 18.58 -12.42 12.85
C ASP A 319 19.23 -11.22 12.13
N GLU A 320 18.74 -10.01 12.43
CA GLU A 320 19.18 -8.76 11.80
C GLU A 320 20.67 -8.46 11.96
N ALA A 321 21.26 -8.92 13.07
CA ALA A 321 22.68 -8.78 13.34
C ALA A 321 23.56 -9.55 12.33
N GLU A 322 23.00 -10.52 11.61
CA GLU A 322 23.73 -11.35 10.65
C GLU A 322 23.79 -10.73 9.25
N PHE A 323 22.72 -10.07 8.77
CA PHE A 323 22.69 -9.46 7.43
C PHE A 323 22.98 -7.95 7.42
N LEU A 324 22.77 -7.24 8.54
CA LEU A 324 23.22 -5.86 8.76
C LEU A 324 24.00 -5.84 10.08
N PRO A 325 25.34 -5.98 10.06
CA PRO A 325 26.16 -5.96 11.28
C PRO A 325 26.30 -4.53 11.81
N ILE A 326 25.18 -3.95 12.24
CA ILE A 326 25.06 -2.61 12.83
C ILE A 326 24.71 -2.76 14.29
N THR A 327 25.28 -1.90 15.13
CA THR A 327 24.91 -1.85 16.55
C THR A 327 23.79 -0.84 16.74
N THR A 328 22.68 -1.26 17.34
CA THR A 328 21.54 -0.37 17.63
C THR A 328 20.93 -0.67 18.99
N ARG A 329 20.23 0.32 19.56
CA ARG A 329 19.44 0.15 20.79
C ARG A 329 18.05 -0.43 20.53
N ALA A 330 17.48 -0.22 19.35
CA ALA A 330 16.17 -0.74 18.97
C ALA A 330 15.97 -0.78 17.44
N TYR A 331 15.02 -1.61 17.00
CA TYR A 331 14.56 -1.71 15.61
C TYR A 331 13.08 -1.37 15.45
N LEU A 332 12.79 -0.52 14.47
CA LEU A 332 11.43 -0.23 14.01
C LEU A 332 11.25 -0.73 12.57
N TYR A 333 10.21 -1.50 12.33
CA TYR A 333 9.84 -2.01 11.01
C TYR A 333 8.58 -1.31 10.54
N LEU A 334 8.61 -0.75 9.33
CA LEU A 334 7.53 0.01 8.74
C LEU A 334 6.98 -0.74 7.54
N SER A 335 5.72 -1.18 7.61
CA SER A 335 5.08 -1.88 6.49
C SER A 335 3.66 -1.40 6.25
N GLY A 336 3.27 -1.31 4.98
CA GLY A 336 1.87 -1.09 4.59
C GLY A 336 1.06 -2.38 4.46
N THR A 337 1.74 -3.52 4.26
CA THR A 337 1.14 -4.83 4.01
C THR A 337 2.11 -5.95 4.45
N PRO A 338 2.31 -6.17 5.76
CA PRO A 338 3.23 -7.18 6.29
C PRO A 338 2.61 -8.59 6.32
N PHE A 339 1.80 -8.98 5.33
CA PHE A 339 0.99 -10.21 5.37
C PHE A 339 1.83 -11.45 5.68
N LYS A 340 3.00 -11.59 5.05
CA LYS A 340 3.92 -12.70 5.32
C LYS A 340 4.49 -12.67 6.73
N ALA A 341 4.94 -11.51 7.22
CA ALA A 341 5.48 -11.36 8.58
C ALA A 341 4.43 -11.65 9.67
N LEU A 342 3.18 -11.25 9.43
CA LEU A 342 2.04 -11.58 10.29
C LEU A 342 1.72 -13.08 10.25
N ALA A 343 1.70 -13.68 9.06
CA ALA A 343 1.37 -15.09 8.87
C ALA A 343 2.42 -16.05 9.45
N THR A 344 3.70 -15.66 9.43
CA THR A 344 4.81 -16.48 9.95
C THR A 344 5.03 -16.32 11.46
N GLY A 345 4.29 -15.43 12.14
CA GLY A 345 4.49 -15.17 13.57
C GLY A 345 5.86 -14.59 13.91
N GLU A 346 6.44 -13.83 12.97
CA GLU A 346 7.77 -13.22 13.14
C GLU A 346 7.78 -12.17 14.28
N PHE A 347 6.64 -11.51 14.48
CA PHE A 347 6.38 -10.59 15.56
C PHE A 347 5.24 -11.15 16.41
N ILE A 348 5.38 -11.07 17.73
CA ILE A 348 4.28 -11.35 18.66
C ILE A 348 3.31 -10.17 18.70
N GLU A 349 2.09 -10.38 19.19
CA GLU A 349 1.02 -9.37 19.18
C GLU A 349 1.44 -8.06 19.85
N GLU A 350 2.19 -8.14 20.95
CA GLU A 350 2.70 -7.00 21.71
C GLU A 350 3.76 -6.18 20.96
N GLN A 351 4.35 -6.75 19.89
CA GLN A 351 5.34 -6.09 19.04
C GLN A 351 4.71 -5.41 17.81
N ILE A 352 3.38 -5.44 17.65
CA ILE A 352 2.72 -4.99 16.42
C ILE A 352 1.75 -3.85 16.74
N PHE A 353 1.94 -2.72 16.06
CA PHE A 353 0.90 -1.70 15.94
C PHE A 353 0.19 -1.85 14.59
N ASN A 354 -1.14 -1.97 14.64
CA ASN A 354 -1.98 -2.10 13.45
C ASN A 354 -2.77 -0.81 13.20
N TRP A 355 -2.69 -0.31 11.96
CA TRP A 355 -3.53 0.78 11.45
C TRP A 355 -3.83 0.60 9.96
N THR A 356 -5.05 0.23 9.66
CA THR A 356 -5.51 -0.15 8.32
C THR A 356 -6.27 1.00 7.64
N TYR A 357 -6.68 0.78 6.39
CA TYR A 357 -7.55 1.72 5.67
C TYR A 357 -8.92 1.88 6.33
N THR A 358 -9.49 0.80 6.86
CA THR A 358 -10.78 0.84 7.55
C THR A 358 -10.71 1.66 8.83
N ASP A 359 -9.61 1.52 9.58
CA ASP A 359 -9.39 2.31 10.81
C ASP A 359 -9.32 3.81 10.52
N GLU A 360 -8.62 4.21 9.44
CA GLU A 360 -8.55 5.61 9.01
C GLU A 360 -9.93 6.17 8.66
N GLN A 361 -10.70 5.45 7.85
CA GLN A 361 -11.99 5.95 7.38
C GLN A 361 -13.03 5.95 8.50
N GLU A 362 -12.95 5.01 9.44
CA GLU A 362 -13.75 5.06 10.66
C GLU A 362 -13.35 6.22 11.57
N ALA A 363 -12.05 6.48 11.75
CA ALA A 363 -11.58 7.64 12.49
C ALA A 363 -12.03 8.95 11.83
N LYS A 364 -11.98 9.03 10.49
CA LYS A 364 -12.47 10.16 9.71
C LYS A 364 -13.95 10.43 9.99
N ALA A 365 -14.79 9.40 9.84
CA ALA A 365 -16.24 9.52 10.04
C ALA A 365 -16.59 9.86 11.50
N ARG A 366 -15.93 9.22 12.46
CA ARG A 366 -16.14 9.47 13.89
C ARG A 366 -15.71 10.88 14.29
N TRP A 367 -14.58 11.38 13.78
CA TRP A 367 -14.11 12.73 14.08
C TRP A 367 -15.15 13.79 13.69
N GLU A 368 -15.77 13.62 12.52
CA GLU A 368 -16.79 14.54 12.03
C GLU A 368 -18.06 14.54 12.90
N LEU A 369 -18.40 13.39 13.52
CA LEU A 369 -19.52 13.27 14.45
C LEU A 369 -19.20 13.80 15.85
N GLU A 370 -18.02 13.49 16.38
CA GLU A 370 -17.64 13.74 17.78
C GLU A 370 -17.02 15.13 18.01
N ARG A 371 -16.38 15.71 16.99
CA ARG A 371 -15.57 16.93 17.11
C ARG A 371 -15.98 17.99 16.08
N GLN A 372 -17.27 18.33 16.09
CA GLN A 372 -17.83 19.33 15.19
C GLN A 372 -17.14 20.69 15.39
N GLY A 373 -16.66 21.28 14.29
CA GLY A 373 -15.95 22.57 14.30
C GLY A 373 -14.44 22.48 14.51
N GLU A 374 -13.90 21.32 14.88
CA GLU A 374 -12.45 21.06 14.83
C GLU A 374 -12.03 20.60 13.43
N ARG A 375 -10.81 20.96 13.01
CA ARG A 375 -10.25 20.44 11.76
C ARG A 375 -10.15 18.92 11.86
N ASN A 376 -10.78 18.21 10.91
CA ASN A 376 -10.63 16.78 10.78
C ASN A 376 -9.26 16.46 10.14
N PRO A 377 -8.30 15.86 10.87
CA PRO A 377 -6.97 15.57 10.32
C PRO A 377 -6.98 14.48 9.25
N TYR A 378 -8.11 13.78 9.08
CA TYR A 378 -8.34 12.79 8.02
C TYR A 378 -9.19 13.34 6.86
N GLY A 379 -9.64 14.61 6.93
CA GLY A 379 -10.59 15.21 6.00
C GLY A 379 -10.16 15.09 4.53
N ALA A 380 -8.92 15.50 4.23
CA ALA A 380 -8.33 15.46 2.89
C ALA A 380 -7.99 14.06 2.36
N LEU A 381 -8.10 12.99 3.16
CA LEU A 381 -7.79 11.63 2.72
C LEU A 381 -9.01 11.06 1.99
N PRO A 382 -8.93 10.81 0.68
CA PRO A 382 -10.09 10.38 -0.10
C PRO A 382 -10.52 8.97 0.28
N GLU A 383 -11.83 8.74 0.21
CA GLU A 383 -12.41 7.41 0.26
C GLU A 383 -12.28 6.74 -1.12
N MET A 384 -11.91 5.47 -1.15
CA MET A 384 -11.69 4.70 -2.37
C MET A 384 -13.01 4.13 -2.91
N ARG A 385 -13.17 4.08 -4.23
CA ARG A 385 -14.29 3.42 -4.93
C ARG A 385 -13.73 2.43 -5.94
N LEU A 386 -14.11 1.16 -5.84
CA LEU A 386 -13.72 0.14 -6.81
C LEU A 386 -14.87 -0.11 -7.77
N LEU A 387 -14.62 0.04 -9.06
CA LEU A 387 -15.56 -0.26 -10.13
C LEU A 387 -15.00 -1.41 -10.95
N THR A 388 -15.71 -2.54 -10.97
CA THR A 388 -15.34 -3.72 -11.75
C THR A 388 -16.29 -3.87 -12.93
N TYR A 389 -15.75 -4.07 -14.13
CA TYR A 389 -16.55 -4.18 -15.35
C TYR A 389 -16.38 -5.56 -15.96
N GLN A 390 -17.48 -6.29 -16.09
CA GLN A 390 -17.52 -7.45 -16.98
C GLN A 390 -17.45 -6.97 -18.43
N MET A 391 -16.46 -7.48 -19.14
CA MET A 391 -16.23 -7.17 -20.55
C MET A 391 -17.23 -7.92 -21.46
N PRO A 392 -17.73 -7.29 -22.54
CA PRO A 392 -18.54 -7.97 -23.54
C PRO A 392 -17.83 -9.13 -24.24
N ASP A 393 -18.57 -10.19 -24.56
CA ASP A 393 -18.04 -11.43 -25.18
C ASP A 393 -17.28 -11.18 -26.50
N ASP A 394 -17.70 -10.18 -27.29
CA ASP A 394 -17.07 -9.84 -28.56
C ASP A 394 -15.71 -9.11 -28.42
N ILE A 395 -15.40 -8.61 -27.21
CA ILE A 395 -14.06 -8.17 -26.82
C ILE A 395 -13.26 -9.35 -26.21
N LEU A 396 -13.94 -10.27 -25.51
CA LEU A 396 -13.31 -11.41 -24.83
C LEU A 396 -12.79 -12.52 -25.77
N SER A 397 -13.31 -12.59 -27.00
CA SER A 397 -13.06 -13.68 -27.97
C SER A 397 -11.58 -14.00 -28.28
N VAL A 398 -10.64 -13.16 -27.85
CA VAL A 398 -9.21 -13.24 -28.16
C VAL A 398 -8.35 -13.63 -26.94
N ALA A 399 -8.86 -13.52 -25.71
CA ALA A 399 -8.08 -13.65 -24.46
C ALA A 399 -8.52 -14.80 -23.53
N ALA A 400 -9.34 -15.74 -24.02
CA ALA A 400 -9.65 -16.98 -23.31
C ALA A 400 -8.53 -18.02 -23.54
N GLN A 401 -7.41 -17.88 -22.83
CA GLN A 401 -6.39 -18.92 -22.76
C GLN A 401 -6.00 -19.21 -21.31
N GLY A 402 -6.40 -20.38 -20.82
CA GLY A 402 -6.03 -20.92 -19.52
C GLY A 402 -6.89 -22.14 -19.16
N GLU A 403 -6.52 -22.90 -18.12
CA GLU A 403 -7.30 -24.04 -17.61
C GLU A 403 -8.70 -23.65 -17.06
N PHE A 404 -9.06 -22.35 -17.04
CA PHE A 404 -10.19 -21.79 -16.28
C PHE A 404 -11.14 -20.88 -17.07
N ASP A 405 -10.94 -20.64 -18.37
CA ASP A 405 -11.79 -19.77 -19.21
C ASP A 405 -11.99 -18.32 -18.65
N GLU A 406 -11.07 -17.85 -17.80
CA GLU A 406 -11.07 -16.49 -17.24
C GLU A 406 -10.36 -15.49 -18.18
N PHE A 407 -10.87 -14.25 -18.25
CA PHE A 407 -10.27 -13.18 -19.06
C PHE A 407 -8.89 -12.76 -18.51
N ASP A 408 -7.84 -12.92 -19.33
CA ASP A 408 -6.48 -12.54 -18.96
C ASP A 408 -6.10 -11.15 -19.50
N LEU A 409 -5.89 -10.18 -18.61
CA LEU A 409 -5.49 -8.82 -18.97
C LEU A 409 -4.07 -8.74 -19.55
N ASN A 410 -3.15 -9.60 -19.13
CA ASN A 410 -1.79 -9.58 -19.65
C ASN A 410 -1.75 -10.03 -21.11
N THR A 411 -2.50 -11.08 -21.45
CA THR A 411 -2.69 -11.53 -22.83
C THR A 411 -3.45 -10.48 -23.64
N PHE A 412 -4.55 -9.93 -23.10
CA PHE A 412 -5.35 -8.92 -23.81
C PHE A 412 -4.54 -7.66 -24.19
N PHE A 413 -3.67 -7.19 -23.28
CA PHE A 413 -2.79 -6.05 -23.50
C PHE A 413 -1.37 -6.45 -23.93
N GLU A 414 -1.19 -7.66 -24.46
CA GLU A 414 0.10 -8.11 -24.99
C GLU A 414 0.55 -7.21 -26.15
N ALA A 415 1.81 -6.81 -26.14
CA ALA A 415 2.37 -5.91 -27.13
C ALA A 415 3.76 -6.36 -27.60
N THR A 416 4.08 -6.01 -28.83
CA THR A 416 5.39 -6.29 -29.46
C THR A 416 6.00 -5.02 -30.00
N GLY A 417 7.33 -5.01 -30.15
CA GLY A 417 8.09 -3.85 -30.63
C GLY A 417 8.53 -2.91 -29.51
N GLU A 418 9.23 -1.84 -29.89
CA GLU A 418 9.82 -0.87 -28.95
C GLU A 418 9.49 0.57 -29.36
N GLY A 419 9.17 1.42 -28.37
CA GLY A 419 8.92 2.84 -28.60
C GLY A 419 7.81 3.09 -29.61
N ASP A 420 8.08 3.92 -30.61
CA ASP A 420 7.11 4.29 -31.65
C ASP A 420 6.70 3.13 -32.57
N ALA A 421 7.46 2.03 -32.56
CA ALA A 421 7.13 0.80 -33.30
C ALA A 421 6.33 -0.21 -32.47
N ALA A 422 6.10 0.07 -31.18
CA ALA A 422 5.33 -0.81 -30.31
C ALA A 422 3.86 -0.83 -30.71
N ARG A 423 3.27 -2.03 -30.77
CA ARG A 423 1.87 -2.27 -31.14
C ARG A 423 1.29 -3.43 -30.35
N PHE A 424 -0.01 -3.38 -30.08
CA PHE A 424 -0.70 -4.49 -29.44
C PHE A 424 -0.80 -5.68 -30.40
N VAL A 425 -0.69 -6.89 -29.86
CA VAL A 425 -0.98 -8.12 -30.61
C VAL A 425 -2.47 -8.14 -30.98
N HIS A 426 -3.33 -7.65 -30.07
CA HIS A 426 -4.78 -7.59 -30.22
C HIS A 426 -5.30 -6.14 -30.35
N GLU A 427 -4.64 -5.33 -31.17
CA GLU A 427 -4.91 -3.89 -31.29
C GLU A 427 -6.38 -3.56 -31.62
N SER A 428 -7.04 -4.37 -32.44
CA SER A 428 -8.47 -4.21 -32.76
C SER A 428 -9.37 -4.29 -31.53
N ASP A 429 -9.08 -5.22 -30.63
CA ASP A 429 -9.91 -5.49 -29.46
C ASP A 429 -9.59 -4.49 -28.34
N VAL A 430 -8.32 -4.09 -28.22
CA VAL A 430 -7.94 -2.95 -27.37
C VAL A 430 -8.61 -1.66 -27.84
N GLN A 431 -8.76 -1.43 -29.15
CA GLN A 431 -9.52 -0.29 -29.67
C GLN A 431 -11.01 -0.37 -29.28
N LYS A 432 -11.67 -1.53 -29.42
CA LYS A 432 -13.06 -1.71 -28.94
C LYS A 432 -13.17 -1.43 -27.45
N TRP A 433 -12.17 -1.83 -26.65
CA TRP A 433 -12.11 -1.50 -25.23
C TRP A 433 -11.98 0.02 -24.98
N LEU A 434 -11.15 0.74 -25.75
CA LEU A 434 -11.09 2.21 -25.68
C LEU A 434 -12.44 2.86 -25.99
N ASP A 435 -13.18 2.30 -26.94
CA ASP A 435 -14.52 2.76 -27.29
C ASP A 435 -15.53 2.41 -26.17
N LEU A 436 -15.39 1.27 -25.51
CA LEU A 436 -16.21 0.84 -24.37
C LEU A 436 -16.07 1.78 -23.17
N ILE A 437 -14.84 2.11 -22.77
CA ILE A 437 -14.60 3.00 -21.60
C ILE A 437 -15.07 4.44 -21.86
N ARG A 438 -15.34 4.79 -23.12
CA ARG A 438 -15.98 6.03 -23.58
C ARG A 438 -17.50 5.88 -23.78
N GLY A 439 -18.06 4.70 -23.53
CA GLY A 439 -19.48 4.41 -23.67
C GLY A 439 -19.96 4.31 -25.12
N GLU A 440 -19.05 4.17 -26.09
CA GLU A 440 -19.32 4.08 -27.52
C GLU A 440 -19.55 2.63 -27.99
N HIS A 441 -19.06 1.65 -27.22
CA HIS A 441 -19.19 0.21 -27.49
C HIS A 441 -20.29 -0.47 -26.65
N ALA A 442 -21.14 0.28 -25.95
CA ALA A 442 -22.26 -0.32 -25.22
C ALA A 442 -23.33 -0.81 -26.21
N PRO A 443 -23.94 -1.99 -25.99
CA PRO A 443 -25.01 -2.47 -26.85
C PRO A 443 -26.13 -1.44 -26.96
N THR A 444 -26.56 -1.23 -28.20
CA THR A 444 -27.67 -0.37 -28.65
C THR A 444 -28.85 -0.26 -27.69
N GLN A 445 -29.53 0.89 -27.73
CA GLN A 445 -30.83 1.31 -27.14
C GLN A 445 -31.73 0.29 -26.40
N LEU A 446 -31.75 -0.99 -26.77
CA LEU A 446 -32.43 -2.10 -26.10
C LEU A 446 -31.93 -2.41 -24.68
N ASP A 447 -30.63 -2.33 -24.39
CA ASP A 447 -30.12 -2.62 -23.03
C ASP A 447 -30.27 -1.42 -22.10
N SER A 448 -30.17 -0.19 -22.63
CA SER A 448 -30.52 1.03 -21.89
C SER A 448 -32.01 1.08 -21.50
N LEU A 449 -32.89 0.45 -22.30
CA LEU A 449 -34.32 0.32 -21.99
C LEU A 449 -34.61 -0.71 -20.88
N LYS A 450 -33.72 -1.69 -20.64
CA LYS A 450 -33.85 -2.67 -19.55
C LYS A 450 -33.19 -2.21 -18.25
N ALA A 451 -32.06 -1.50 -18.34
CA ALA A 451 -31.24 -1.09 -17.20
C ALA A 451 -31.71 0.23 -16.51
N GLY A 452 -32.55 1.02 -17.18
CA GLY A 452 -33.06 2.30 -16.65
C GLY A 452 -32.03 3.43 -16.56
N SER A 453 -30.73 3.16 -16.63
CA SER A 453 -29.64 4.14 -16.71
C SER A 453 -28.40 3.56 -17.38
N ARG A 454 -27.55 4.41 -17.98
CA ARG A 454 -26.26 3.96 -18.53
C ARG A 454 -25.27 3.70 -17.39
N PRO A 455 -24.47 2.62 -17.44
CA PRO A 455 -23.45 2.36 -16.45
C PRO A 455 -22.39 3.49 -16.44
N PRO A 456 -21.82 3.81 -15.27
CA PRO A 456 -20.85 4.89 -15.15
C PRO A 456 -19.49 4.43 -15.66
N PHE A 457 -19.22 4.60 -16.95
CA PHE A 457 -17.89 4.35 -17.54
C PHE A 457 -16.93 5.53 -17.31
N PRO A 458 -15.63 5.29 -17.06
CA PRO A 458 -14.68 6.32 -16.62
C PRO A 458 -14.61 7.53 -17.55
N TYR A 459 -14.52 7.32 -18.87
CA TYR A 459 -14.40 8.41 -19.85
C TYR A 459 -15.73 8.75 -20.55
N ALA A 460 -16.87 8.36 -19.95
CA ALA A 460 -18.21 8.60 -20.50
C ALA A 460 -19.14 9.31 -19.52
N ASP A 461 -19.08 8.96 -18.23
CA ASP A 461 -19.98 9.50 -17.21
C ASP A 461 -19.55 10.91 -16.77
N ALA A 462 -20.46 11.87 -16.87
CA ALA A 462 -20.20 13.26 -16.52
C ALA A 462 -19.72 13.46 -15.07
N ARG A 463 -20.06 12.55 -14.15
CA ARG A 463 -19.60 12.58 -12.76
C ARG A 463 -18.18 12.04 -12.59
N LEU A 464 -17.76 11.13 -13.46
CA LEU A 464 -16.42 10.53 -13.44
C LEU A 464 -15.40 11.35 -14.24
N LEU A 465 -15.81 12.02 -15.32
CA LEU A 465 -14.92 12.81 -16.18
C LEU A 465 -14.01 13.78 -15.41
N PRO A 466 -14.47 14.52 -14.38
CA PRO A 466 -13.59 15.35 -13.57
C PRO A 466 -12.49 14.55 -12.86
N TYR A 467 -12.75 13.35 -12.38
CA TYR A 467 -11.75 12.49 -11.74
C TYR A 467 -10.81 11.81 -12.76
N MET A 468 -11.23 11.72 -14.02
CA MET A 468 -10.39 11.22 -15.12
C MET A 468 -9.45 12.27 -15.72
N GLN A 469 -9.40 13.48 -15.16
CA GLN A 469 -8.50 14.54 -15.64
C GLN A 469 -7.03 14.13 -15.57
N HIS A 470 -6.63 13.53 -14.45
CA HIS A 470 -5.30 12.96 -14.24
C HIS A 470 -5.43 11.52 -13.76
N SER A 471 -5.18 10.60 -14.67
CA SER A 471 -5.34 9.16 -14.42
C SER A 471 -4.02 8.40 -14.56
N PHE A 472 -3.86 7.37 -13.76
CA PHE A 472 -2.74 6.43 -13.84
C PHE A 472 -3.23 5.10 -14.44
N TRP A 473 -2.60 4.61 -15.51
CA TRP A 473 -2.97 3.34 -16.14
C TRP A 473 -1.84 2.34 -15.94
N PHE A 474 -2.18 1.20 -15.33
CA PHE A 474 -1.20 0.18 -14.95
C PHE A 474 -1.23 -0.99 -15.92
N LEU A 475 -0.29 -1.00 -16.88
CA LEU A 475 -0.20 -1.96 -17.97
C LEU A 475 0.79 -3.11 -17.69
N PRO A 476 0.73 -4.22 -18.44
CA PRO A 476 1.54 -5.41 -18.17
C PRO A 476 3.03 -5.19 -18.43
N SER A 477 3.38 -4.45 -19.49
CA SER A 477 4.76 -4.32 -19.94
C SER A 477 5.15 -2.92 -20.43
N VAL A 478 6.46 -2.69 -20.58
CA VAL A 478 7.02 -1.49 -21.23
C VAL A 478 6.50 -1.40 -22.67
N ALA A 479 6.49 -2.51 -23.41
CA ALA A 479 5.94 -2.56 -24.77
C ALA A 479 4.46 -2.20 -24.79
N SER A 480 3.66 -2.68 -23.83
CA SER A 480 2.23 -2.35 -23.70
C SER A 480 2.02 -0.86 -23.41
N CYS A 481 2.86 -0.25 -22.57
CA CYS A 481 2.78 1.20 -22.30
C CYS A 481 3.03 2.02 -23.57
N PHE A 482 4.06 1.67 -24.36
CA PHE A 482 4.32 2.36 -25.63
C PHE A 482 3.24 2.08 -26.67
N ALA A 483 2.76 0.84 -26.79
CA ALA A 483 1.67 0.48 -27.69
C ALA A 483 0.38 1.25 -27.37
N MET A 484 0.04 1.38 -26.09
CA MET A 484 -1.09 2.20 -25.64
C MET A 484 -0.89 3.66 -26.01
N ALA A 485 0.30 4.23 -25.76
CA ALA A 485 0.58 5.61 -26.14
C ALA A 485 0.45 5.86 -27.65
N ASN A 486 0.93 4.91 -28.46
CA ASN A 486 0.84 4.97 -29.93
C ASN A 486 -0.62 4.88 -30.39
N LEU A 487 -1.41 3.97 -29.81
CA LEU A 487 -2.82 3.79 -30.13
C LEU A 487 -3.64 5.03 -29.76
N LEU A 488 -3.45 5.59 -28.55
CA LEU A 488 -4.12 6.81 -28.12
C LEU A 488 -3.80 8.01 -29.04
N ARG A 489 -2.57 8.08 -29.58
CA ARG A 489 -2.14 9.12 -30.53
C ARG A 489 -2.53 8.84 -31.98
N ALA A 490 -3.09 7.68 -32.29
CA ALA A 490 -3.49 7.34 -33.64
C ALA A 490 -4.50 8.35 -34.19
N ARG A 491 -4.49 8.57 -35.51
CA ARG A 491 -5.26 9.64 -36.16
C ARG A 491 -6.78 9.52 -35.94
N HIS A 492 -7.30 8.31 -35.81
CA HIS A 492 -8.72 8.07 -35.56
C HIS A 492 -9.12 8.33 -34.09
N ASN A 493 -8.17 8.31 -33.16
CA ASN A 493 -8.38 8.42 -31.72
C ASN A 493 -8.40 9.87 -31.21
N THR A 494 -9.19 10.72 -31.88
CA THR A 494 -9.21 12.18 -31.67
C THR A 494 -9.57 12.65 -30.25
N TYR A 495 -10.43 11.92 -29.53
CA TYR A 495 -10.77 12.24 -28.14
C TYR A 495 -9.55 12.29 -27.23
N TRP A 496 -8.64 11.32 -27.41
CA TRP A 496 -7.45 11.16 -26.58
C TRP A 496 -6.39 12.22 -26.85
N HIS A 497 -6.46 12.94 -27.97
CA HIS A 497 -5.53 14.04 -28.28
C HIS A 497 -5.71 15.24 -27.35
N SER A 498 -6.79 15.27 -26.56
CA SER A 498 -6.97 16.25 -25.48
C SER A 498 -6.20 15.91 -24.20
N TYR A 499 -5.58 14.73 -24.12
CA TYR A 499 -4.75 14.27 -23.01
C TYR A 499 -3.28 14.26 -23.41
N ASP A 500 -2.42 14.78 -22.55
CA ASP A 500 -0.99 14.47 -22.62
C ASP A 500 -0.75 13.05 -22.10
N VAL A 501 -0.09 12.23 -22.90
CA VAL A 501 0.16 10.81 -22.60
C VAL A 501 1.62 10.63 -22.22
N ILE A 502 1.85 10.35 -20.94
CA ILE A 502 3.19 10.20 -20.36
C ILE A 502 3.49 8.73 -20.16
N VAL A 503 4.52 8.23 -20.85
CA VAL A 503 5.01 6.86 -20.65
C VAL A 503 6.05 6.87 -19.53
N ALA A 504 5.62 6.55 -18.32
CA ALA A 504 6.48 6.34 -17.16
C ALA A 504 6.92 4.86 -17.09
N ALA A 505 7.48 4.34 -18.17
CA ALA A 505 7.93 2.95 -18.28
C ALA A 505 9.23 2.87 -19.09
N GLY A 506 10.05 1.86 -18.81
CA GLY A 506 11.32 1.69 -19.49
C GLY A 506 12.38 2.72 -19.06
N VAL A 507 13.63 2.51 -19.47
CA VAL A 507 14.76 3.39 -19.10
C VAL A 507 14.61 4.83 -19.61
N LYS A 508 13.89 5.05 -20.72
CA LYS A 508 13.67 6.39 -21.29
C LYS A 508 12.89 7.33 -20.36
N ALA A 509 12.06 6.79 -19.48
CA ALA A 509 11.30 7.58 -18.53
C ALA A 509 12.16 8.17 -17.40
N GLY A 510 13.43 7.79 -17.27
CA GLY A 510 14.24 8.08 -16.09
C GLY A 510 14.30 6.91 -15.11
N ILE A 511 15.29 6.93 -14.22
CA ILE A 511 15.57 5.87 -13.23
C ILE A 511 15.03 6.31 -11.86
N GLY A 512 14.25 5.46 -11.21
CA GLY A 512 13.67 5.73 -9.89
C GLY A 512 12.88 7.05 -9.85
N VAL A 513 13.24 7.95 -8.92
CA VAL A 513 12.61 9.27 -8.76
C VAL A 513 12.68 10.11 -10.03
N ALA A 514 13.69 9.91 -10.90
CA ALA A 514 13.82 10.69 -12.13
C ALA A 514 12.68 10.45 -13.14
N ALA A 515 11.81 9.46 -12.92
CA ALA A 515 10.57 9.28 -13.69
C ALA A 515 9.41 10.18 -13.24
N LEU A 516 9.54 10.85 -12.10
CA LEU A 516 8.50 11.73 -11.54
C LEU A 516 8.48 13.13 -12.15
N PRO A 517 9.62 13.82 -12.43
CA PRO A 517 9.61 15.16 -13.01
C PRO A 517 8.79 15.30 -14.30
N PRO A 518 8.90 14.40 -15.31
CA PRO A 518 8.08 14.52 -16.52
C PRO A 518 6.58 14.43 -16.26
N VAL A 519 6.18 13.60 -15.29
CA VAL A 519 4.78 13.49 -14.87
C VAL A 519 4.32 14.78 -14.20
N ARG A 520 5.13 15.36 -13.30
CA ARG A 520 4.81 16.61 -12.62
C ARG A 520 4.73 17.78 -13.59
N GLU A 521 5.64 17.86 -14.55
CA GLU A 521 5.66 18.90 -15.59
C GLU A 521 4.42 18.83 -16.49
N ALA A 522 4.02 17.64 -16.93
CA ALA A 522 2.82 17.47 -17.77
C ALA A 522 1.50 17.73 -17.01
N ILE A 523 1.46 17.35 -15.72
CA ILE A 523 0.31 17.66 -14.85
C ILE A 523 0.28 19.16 -14.54
N ASP A 524 1.44 19.80 -14.41
CA ASP A 524 1.58 21.18 -13.98
C ASP A 524 0.80 21.42 -12.68
N ASP A 525 -0.24 22.24 -12.75
CA ASP A 525 -1.06 22.55 -11.61
C ASP A 525 -2.16 21.54 -11.27
N GLY A 526 -2.53 20.70 -12.23
CA GLY A 526 -3.63 19.75 -12.15
C GLY A 526 -5.03 20.31 -12.45
N TYR A 527 -5.14 21.57 -12.89
CA TYR A 527 -6.42 22.25 -13.14
C TYR A 527 -6.71 22.41 -14.62
N ASP A 528 -5.74 22.85 -15.41
CA ASP A 528 -5.98 23.24 -16.80
C ASP A 528 -5.50 22.17 -17.80
N THR A 529 -4.68 21.23 -17.34
CA THR A 529 -4.14 20.13 -18.14
C THR A 529 -4.97 18.85 -17.98
N LYS A 530 -4.76 17.89 -18.88
CA LYS A 530 -5.31 16.54 -18.78
C LYS A 530 -4.20 15.55 -19.09
N THR A 531 -4.02 14.55 -18.24
CA THR A 531 -2.89 13.62 -18.38
C THR A 531 -3.30 12.17 -18.20
N ILE A 532 -2.71 11.29 -19.00
CA ILE A 532 -2.72 9.85 -18.80
C ILE A 532 -1.28 9.40 -18.55
N THR A 533 -0.99 8.96 -17.32
CA THR A 533 0.31 8.37 -17.00
C THR A 533 0.24 6.86 -17.18
N LEU A 534 1.03 6.31 -18.10
CA LEU A 534 1.14 4.88 -18.39
C LEU A 534 2.36 4.31 -17.67
N SER A 535 2.19 3.24 -16.90
CA SER A 535 3.30 2.56 -16.23
C SER A 535 3.08 1.06 -16.20
N CYS A 536 4.18 0.30 -16.17
CA CYS A 536 4.18 -1.14 -15.91
C CYS A 536 4.87 -1.52 -14.59
N GLY A 537 5.20 -0.55 -13.73
CA GLY A 537 5.79 -0.83 -12.42
C GLY A 537 6.41 0.41 -11.76
N LYS A 538 6.92 1.36 -12.55
CA LYS A 538 7.45 2.62 -12.01
C LYS A 538 6.37 3.48 -11.39
N LEU A 539 6.75 4.29 -10.41
CA LEU A 539 5.85 5.21 -9.68
C LEU A 539 4.70 4.52 -8.93
N THR A 540 4.66 3.18 -8.91
CA THR A 540 3.72 2.40 -8.07
C THR A 540 4.17 2.37 -6.61
N THR A 541 5.43 2.75 -6.35
CA THR A 541 6.06 2.79 -5.03
C THR A 541 6.81 4.10 -4.81
N GLY A 542 6.97 4.52 -3.55
CA GLY A 542 7.86 5.63 -3.16
C GLY A 542 7.53 7.07 -3.60
N VAL A 543 6.54 7.30 -4.46
CA VAL A 543 6.19 8.66 -4.94
C VAL A 543 4.78 9.11 -4.58
N THR A 544 4.58 10.43 -4.52
CA THR A 544 3.29 11.06 -4.27
C THR A 544 2.96 12.05 -5.39
N VAL A 545 1.84 11.81 -6.06
CA VAL A 545 1.21 12.73 -7.03
C VAL A 545 -0.21 12.98 -6.54
N LYS A 546 -0.45 14.16 -5.97
CA LYS A 546 -1.73 14.51 -5.33
C LYS A 546 -2.88 14.60 -6.33
N GLN A 547 -2.58 14.96 -7.57
CA GLN A 547 -3.56 15.20 -8.64
C GLN A 547 -4.20 13.92 -9.19
N TRP A 548 -3.50 12.78 -9.11
CA TRP A 548 -4.04 11.50 -9.57
C TRP A 548 -5.30 11.14 -8.78
N SER A 549 -6.41 11.03 -9.50
CA SER A 549 -7.74 10.80 -8.92
C SER A 549 -8.34 9.45 -9.32
N ALA A 550 -7.77 8.83 -10.34
CA ALA A 550 -8.25 7.56 -10.89
C ALA A 550 -7.08 6.67 -11.34
N ILE A 551 -7.24 5.36 -11.13
CA ILE A 551 -6.33 4.33 -11.64
C ILE A 551 -7.10 3.28 -12.43
N LEU A 552 -6.57 2.91 -13.60
CA LEU A 552 -7.04 1.76 -14.39
C LEU A 552 -6.07 0.59 -14.18
N MET A 553 -6.58 -0.51 -13.65
CA MET A 553 -5.86 -1.77 -13.47
C MET A 553 -5.95 -2.60 -14.76
N LEU A 554 -4.93 -2.52 -15.61
CA LEU A 554 -4.90 -3.11 -16.96
C LEU A 554 -3.90 -4.27 -17.06
N ARG A 555 -3.60 -4.91 -15.94
CA ARG A 555 -2.72 -6.07 -15.87
C ARG A 555 -3.18 -7.03 -14.78
N ASN A 556 -2.80 -8.29 -14.93
CA ASN A 556 -2.94 -9.26 -13.87
C ASN A 556 -1.88 -8.98 -12.79
N LEU A 557 -2.36 -8.86 -11.55
CA LEU A 557 -1.54 -8.81 -10.34
C LEU A 557 -1.93 -10.00 -9.50
N THR A 558 -0.93 -10.77 -9.09
CA THR A 558 -1.07 -12.01 -8.33
C THR A 558 -1.09 -11.77 -6.82
N SER A 559 -0.48 -10.67 -6.36
CA SER A 559 -0.38 -10.30 -4.94
C SER A 559 -1.34 -9.17 -4.54
N PRO A 560 -2.09 -9.31 -3.43
CA PRO A 560 -2.98 -8.26 -2.92
C PRO A 560 -2.21 -7.01 -2.50
N GLU A 561 -0.99 -7.18 -1.99
CA GLU A 561 -0.09 -6.08 -1.64
C GLU A 561 0.20 -5.20 -2.84
N THR A 562 0.59 -5.80 -3.97
CA THR A 562 0.93 -5.05 -5.18
C THR A 562 -0.30 -4.34 -5.76
N TYR A 563 -1.46 -5.02 -5.75
CA TYR A 563 -2.72 -4.45 -6.18
C TYR A 563 -3.10 -3.20 -5.38
N PHE A 564 -3.13 -3.30 -4.06
CA PHE A 564 -3.49 -2.17 -3.20
C PHE A 564 -2.37 -1.13 -3.12
N GLN A 565 -1.11 -1.52 -3.28
CA GLN A 565 0.01 -0.58 -3.36
C GLN A 565 -0.09 0.34 -4.58
N ALA A 566 -0.55 -0.19 -5.72
CA ALA A 566 -0.89 0.61 -6.89
C ALA A 566 -2.18 1.42 -6.66
N ALA A 567 -3.24 0.78 -6.14
CA ALA A 567 -4.54 1.43 -5.92
C ALA A 567 -4.44 2.67 -5.01
N PHE A 568 -3.72 2.58 -3.89
CA PHE A 568 -3.60 3.70 -2.96
C PHE A 568 -2.71 4.85 -3.49
N ARG A 569 -2.10 4.75 -4.68
CA ARG A 569 -1.41 5.91 -5.29
C ARG A 569 -2.36 7.06 -5.55
N VAL A 570 -3.60 6.75 -5.93
CA VAL A 570 -4.64 7.75 -6.15
C VAL A 570 -5.28 8.24 -4.84
N GLN A 571 -4.98 7.60 -3.70
CA GLN A 571 -5.45 8.00 -2.37
C GLN A 571 -4.67 9.17 -1.75
N SER A 572 -3.71 9.75 -2.47
CA SER A 572 -2.90 10.87 -1.93
C SER A 572 -3.78 12.09 -1.66
N PRO A 573 -3.68 12.79 -0.52
CA PRO A 573 -4.55 13.92 -0.22
C PRO A 573 -4.31 15.09 -1.20
N TRP A 574 -5.38 15.77 -1.59
CA TRP A 574 -5.31 17.00 -2.36
C TRP A 574 -6.35 18.00 -1.84
N ALA A 575 -5.85 19.04 -1.16
CA ALA A 575 -6.68 20.03 -0.52
C ALA A 575 -5.99 21.40 -0.47
N ILE A 576 -6.78 22.45 -0.28
CA ILE A 576 -6.34 23.82 -0.06
C ILE A 576 -6.54 24.14 1.42
N THR A 577 -5.45 24.36 2.15
CA THR A 577 -5.51 24.76 3.55
C THR A 577 -5.71 26.27 3.68
N ASN A 578 -6.59 26.69 4.58
CA ASN A 578 -6.98 28.08 4.81
C ASN A 578 -7.40 28.80 3.52
N PRO A 579 -8.41 28.30 2.78
CA PRO A 579 -8.73 28.77 1.43
C PRO A 579 -8.96 30.29 1.33
N ASN A 580 -9.42 30.94 2.40
CA ASN A 580 -9.76 32.36 2.43
C ASN A 580 -8.81 33.25 3.24
N GLY A 581 -7.75 32.69 3.86
CA GLY A 581 -6.80 33.43 4.69
C GLY A 581 -7.25 33.62 6.15
N ASP A 582 -8.56 33.66 6.40
CA ASP A 582 -9.17 34.02 7.69
C ASP A 582 -9.18 32.88 8.73
N ASN A 583 -9.18 31.62 8.28
CA ASN A 583 -9.33 30.45 9.15
C ASN A 583 -8.24 29.40 8.91
N PRO A 584 -7.20 29.32 9.76
CA PRO A 584 -6.10 28.37 9.58
C PRO A 584 -6.54 26.89 9.72
N HIS A 585 -7.74 26.63 10.24
CA HIS A 585 -8.29 25.30 10.42
C HIS A 585 -9.27 24.90 9.31
N GLU A 586 -9.65 25.82 8.42
CA GLU A 586 -10.49 25.54 7.25
C GLU A 586 -9.66 24.83 6.16
N GLU A 587 -10.26 23.86 5.50
CA GLU A 587 -9.62 23.11 4.42
C GLU A 587 -10.65 22.78 3.34
N GLU A 588 -10.31 23.06 2.10
CA GLU A 588 -11.13 22.73 0.94
C GLU A 588 -10.56 21.49 0.23
N VAL A 589 -11.26 20.37 0.35
CA VAL A 589 -10.82 19.07 -0.16
C VAL A 589 -11.17 18.96 -1.65
N LEU A 590 -10.16 18.93 -2.52
CA LEU A 590 -10.33 18.88 -3.98
C LEU A 590 -10.53 17.47 -4.52
N LYS A 591 -10.17 16.47 -3.70
CA LYS A 591 -10.32 15.05 -4.01
C LYS A 591 -10.99 14.34 -2.84
N PRO A 592 -12.34 14.33 -2.78
CA PRO A 592 -13.08 13.66 -1.70
C PRO A 592 -13.09 12.14 -1.85
N VAL A 593 -13.03 11.65 -3.09
CA VAL A 593 -12.97 10.23 -3.44
C VAL A 593 -11.89 9.97 -4.48
N ALA A 594 -11.43 8.72 -4.55
CA ALA A 594 -10.53 8.26 -5.60
C ALA A 594 -11.02 6.93 -6.18
N PHE A 595 -10.82 6.73 -7.49
CA PHE A 595 -11.43 5.64 -8.24
C PHE A 595 -10.41 4.60 -8.71
N VAL A 596 -10.77 3.33 -8.56
CA VAL A 596 -10.06 2.18 -9.12
C VAL A 596 -10.99 1.51 -10.12
N PHE A 597 -10.55 1.40 -11.36
CA PHE A 597 -11.29 0.74 -12.44
C PHE A 597 -10.57 -0.57 -12.79
N ASP A 598 -11.26 -1.70 -12.73
CA ASP A 598 -10.73 -3.01 -13.10
C ASP A 598 -11.69 -3.72 -14.07
N PHE A 599 -11.14 -4.38 -15.08
CA PHE A 599 -11.88 -5.04 -16.18
C PHE A 599 -11.81 -6.57 -16.10
N ALA A 600 -11.31 -7.11 -14.99
CA ALA A 600 -11.30 -8.52 -14.64
C ALA A 600 -11.94 -8.71 -13.24
N PRO A 601 -13.29 -8.64 -13.13
CA PRO A 601 -14.00 -8.61 -11.85
C PRO A 601 -13.61 -9.72 -10.88
N THR A 602 -13.62 -10.98 -11.34
CA THR A 602 -13.26 -12.15 -10.51
C THR A 602 -11.89 -12.01 -9.87
N ARG A 603 -10.89 -11.54 -10.63
CA ARG A 603 -9.53 -11.29 -10.13
C ARG A 603 -9.53 -10.15 -9.12
N ALA A 604 -10.11 -9.00 -9.46
CA ALA A 604 -10.11 -7.82 -8.59
C ALA A 604 -10.79 -8.10 -7.23
N LEU A 605 -11.91 -8.81 -7.24
CA LEU A 605 -12.65 -9.19 -6.04
C LEU A 605 -11.91 -10.24 -5.21
N ARG A 606 -11.17 -11.16 -5.86
CA ARG A 606 -10.26 -12.07 -5.16
C ARG A 606 -9.13 -11.33 -4.45
N GLN A 607 -8.46 -10.39 -5.14
CA GLN A 607 -7.43 -9.55 -4.53
C GLN A 607 -7.97 -8.73 -3.35
N MET A 608 -9.21 -8.24 -3.45
CA MET A 608 -9.89 -7.56 -2.35
C MET A 608 -10.15 -8.49 -1.16
N ALA A 609 -10.67 -9.70 -1.40
CA ALA A 609 -10.97 -10.67 -0.35
C ALA A 609 -9.71 -11.14 0.38
N ASP A 610 -8.65 -11.42 -0.37
CA ASP A 610 -7.35 -11.83 0.16
C ASP A 610 -6.72 -10.69 0.98
N TYR A 611 -6.79 -9.45 0.49
CA TYR A 611 -6.32 -8.26 1.20
C TYR A 611 -7.06 -8.03 2.52
N ALA A 612 -8.40 -8.12 2.50
CA ALA A 612 -9.22 -7.96 3.70
C ALA A 612 -8.88 -9.02 4.76
N SER A 613 -8.71 -10.27 4.33
CA SER A 613 -8.36 -11.39 5.20
C SER A 613 -6.94 -11.29 5.77
N GLY A 614 -6.00 -10.75 4.99
CA GLY A 614 -4.60 -10.57 5.41
C GLY A 614 -4.38 -9.42 6.39
N LEU A 615 -5.22 -8.37 6.34
CA LEU A 615 -5.11 -7.21 7.23
C LEU A 615 -5.60 -7.46 8.67
N ASN A 616 -6.59 -8.35 8.83
CA ASN A 616 -7.16 -8.65 10.14
C ASN A 616 -7.25 -10.17 10.34
N PRO A 617 -6.12 -10.83 10.68
CA PRO A 617 -6.10 -12.27 10.92
C PRO A 617 -6.98 -12.70 12.11
N THR A 618 -7.30 -11.75 13.00
CA THR A 618 -8.16 -11.92 14.17
C THR A 618 -9.65 -11.71 13.89
N ALA A 619 -10.04 -11.36 12.66
CA ALA A 619 -11.44 -11.18 12.32
C ALA A 619 -12.23 -12.48 12.52
N GLU A 620 -13.45 -12.38 13.06
CA GLU A 620 -14.31 -13.54 13.36
C GLU A 620 -14.63 -14.41 12.12
N SER A 621 -14.60 -13.82 10.92
CA SER A 621 -14.76 -14.55 9.66
C SER A 621 -14.19 -13.76 8.46
N PRO A 622 -13.86 -14.44 7.34
CA PRO A 622 -13.48 -13.78 6.09
C PRO A 622 -14.57 -12.81 5.57
N GLU A 623 -15.84 -13.19 5.72
CA GLU A 623 -16.96 -12.33 5.32
C GLU A 623 -17.03 -11.05 6.16
N ARG A 624 -16.72 -11.13 7.46
CA ARG A 624 -16.64 -9.95 8.31
C ARG A 624 -15.48 -9.05 7.92
N ALA A 625 -14.30 -9.62 7.67
CA ALA A 625 -13.14 -8.87 7.20
C ALA A 625 -13.43 -8.11 5.90
N VAL A 626 -14.08 -8.78 4.94
CA VAL A 626 -14.52 -8.14 3.68
C VAL A 626 -15.59 -7.09 3.94
N ALA A 627 -16.56 -7.34 4.83
CA ALA A 627 -17.61 -6.38 5.15
C ALA A 627 -17.07 -5.09 5.77
N ASP A 628 -16.09 -5.20 6.68
CA ASP A 628 -15.44 -4.05 7.29
C ASP A 628 -14.66 -3.22 6.26
N LEU A 629 -14.01 -3.88 5.27
CA LEU A 629 -13.35 -3.20 4.16
C LEU A 629 -14.35 -2.49 3.23
N VAL A 630 -15.39 -3.19 2.78
CA VAL A 630 -16.41 -2.67 1.84
C VAL A 630 -17.25 -1.55 2.45
N LYS A 631 -17.34 -1.49 3.79
CA LYS A 631 -17.93 -0.36 4.50
C LYS A 631 -17.28 0.97 4.11
N PHE A 632 -15.99 1.00 3.79
CA PHE A 632 -15.28 2.22 3.38
C PHE A 632 -14.61 2.12 2.00
N LEU A 633 -14.72 0.98 1.33
CA LEU A 633 -14.31 0.78 -0.06
C LEU A 633 -15.48 0.17 -0.83
N PRO A 634 -16.51 0.98 -1.16
CA PRO A 634 -17.66 0.51 -1.92
C PRO A 634 -17.21 -0.08 -3.25
N VAL A 635 -17.79 -1.24 -3.58
CA VAL A 635 -17.52 -1.96 -4.81
C VAL A 635 -18.75 -1.91 -5.68
N LEU A 636 -18.61 -1.35 -6.88
CA LEU A 636 -19.65 -1.38 -7.89
C LEU A 636 -19.26 -2.38 -8.97
N ALA A 637 -20.09 -3.38 -9.20
CA ALA A 637 -19.89 -4.37 -10.25
C ALA A 637 -20.88 -4.14 -11.39
N TYR A 638 -20.35 -4.06 -12.60
CA TYR A 638 -21.13 -4.09 -13.84
C TYR A 638 -21.13 -5.51 -14.39
N ASP A 639 -22.32 -6.11 -14.46
CA ASP A 639 -22.58 -7.50 -14.89
C ASP A 639 -22.89 -7.64 -16.39
N GLY A 640 -22.61 -6.59 -17.18
CA GLY A 640 -23.00 -6.50 -18.59
C GLY A 640 -24.37 -5.84 -18.81
N ALA A 641 -25.21 -5.73 -17.78
CA ALA A 641 -26.52 -5.07 -17.86
C ALA A 641 -26.63 -3.86 -16.93
N ASN A 642 -26.29 -4.01 -15.66
CA ASN A 642 -26.48 -3.00 -14.63
C ASN A 642 -25.22 -2.82 -13.78
N MET A 643 -24.97 -1.58 -13.35
CA MET A 643 -23.97 -1.29 -12.33
C MET A 643 -24.63 -1.36 -10.94
N LYS A 644 -24.16 -2.26 -10.08
CA LYS A 644 -24.71 -2.46 -8.73
C LYS A 644 -23.62 -2.44 -7.67
N GLU A 645 -23.90 -1.80 -6.53
CA GLU A 645 -23.08 -1.95 -5.32
C GLU A 645 -23.25 -3.37 -4.76
N ILE A 646 -22.15 -4.13 -4.67
CA ILE A 646 -22.15 -5.52 -4.18
C ILE A 646 -21.71 -5.61 -2.73
N ASN A 647 -22.30 -6.56 -1.98
CA ASN A 647 -21.98 -6.77 -0.57
C ASN A 647 -20.85 -7.80 -0.37
N ALA A 648 -20.37 -7.96 0.87
CA ALA A 648 -19.28 -8.88 1.21
C ALA A 648 -19.55 -10.34 0.83
N GLY A 649 -20.80 -10.79 0.98
CA GLY A 649 -21.27 -12.08 0.52
C GLY A 649 -21.06 -12.25 -0.98
N GLU A 650 -21.62 -11.34 -1.77
CA GLU A 650 -21.51 -11.33 -3.25
C GLU A 650 -20.04 -11.24 -3.72
N ILE A 651 -19.21 -10.44 -3.05
CA ILE A 651 -17.77 -10.31 -3.37
C ILE A 651 -17.05 -11.65 -3.21
N LEU A 652 -17.28 -12.32 -2.09
CA LEU A 652 -16.69 -13.62 -1.82
C LEU A 652 -17.22 -14.70 -2.77
N ASP A 653 -18.50 -14.65 -3.15
CA ASP A 653 -19.06 -15.59 -4.14
C ASP A 653 -18.40 -15.41 -5.50
N ILE A 654 -18.23 -14.17 -5.96
CA ILE A 654 -17.58 -13.87 -7.24
C ILE A 654 -16.07 -14.19 -7.18
N ALA A 655 -15.39 -13.88 -6.08
CA ALA A 655 -13.97 -14.21 -5.91
C ALA A 655 -13.71 -15.73 -6.00
N MET A 656 -14.68 -16.52 -5.54
CA MET A 656 -14.63 -17.98 -5.49
C MET A 656 -15.23 -18.68 -6.70
N SER A 657 -16.05 -18.01 -7.52
CA SER A 657 -16.81 -18.62 -8.63
C SER A 657 -15.94 -19.24 -9.74
N GLY A 658 -14.66 -18.86 -9.84
CA GLY A 658 -13.66 -19.48 -10.73
C GLY A 658 -12.81 -20.59 -10.09
N THR A 659 -13.03 -20.93 -8.81
CA THR A 659 -12.22 -21.94 -8.10
C THR A 659 -12.89 -23.31 -8.19
N SER A 660 -12.32 -24.22 -8.99
CA SER A 660 -12.81 -25.60 -9.06
C SER A 660 -12.56 -26.38 -7.75
N ALA A 661 -13.34 -27.44 -7.51
CA ALA A 661 -13.08 -28.38 -6.40
C ALA A 661 -11.64 -28.92 -6.42
N THR A 662 -11.05 -29.10 -7.60
CA THR A 662 -9.65 -29.53 -7.77
C THR A 662 -8.65 -28.49 -7.27
N LEU A 663 -8.89 -27.20 -7.51
CA LEU A 663 -8.05 -26.12 -7.00
C LEU A 663 -8.18 -25.97 -5.48
N LEU A 664 -9.40 -26.12 -4.94
CA LEU A 664 -9.64 -26.14 -3.50
C LEU A 664 -8.88 -27.29 -2.84
N ALA A 665 -8.89 -28.47 -3.44
CA ALA A 665 -8.09 -29.61 -2.97
C ALA A 665 -6.57 -29.31 -3.00
N LYS A 666 -6.07 -28.68 -4.08
CA LYS A 666 -4.66 -28.24 -4.16
C LYS A 666 -4.27 -27.24 -3.06
N LYS A 667 -5.19 -26.40 -2.57
CA LYS A 667 -4.89 -25.51 -1.43
C LYS A 667 -4.51 -26.28 -0.16
N TRP A 668 -5.08 -27.48 0.04
CA TRP A 668 -4.74 -28.38 1.15
C TRP A 668 -3.40 -29.11 1.00
N GLU A 669 -2.80 -29.05 -0.19
CA GLU A 669 -1.44 -29.53 -0.46
C GLU A 669 -0.40 -28.42 -0.25
N SER A 670 -0.82 -27.20 0.11
CA SER A 670 0.07 -26.06 0.21
C SER A 670 1.01 -26.15 1.42
N ALA A 671 2.27 -25.83 1.16
CA ALA A 671 3.31 -25.68 2.18
C ALA A 671 3.00 -24.62 3.23
N ILE A 672 2.15 -23.62 2.91
CA ILE A 672 1.79 -22.52 3.82
C ILE A 672 0.92 -22.98 4.99
N LEU A 673 0.31 -24.16 4.90
CA LEU A 673 -0.55 -24.69 5.96
C LEU A 673 0.25 -25.21 7.17
N VAL A 674 1.56 -25.36 7.03
CA VAL A 674 2.42 -25.99 8.03
C VAL A 674 3.68 -25.17 8.24
N ASN A 675 4.08 -24.98 9.50
CA ASN A 675 5.33 -24.30 9.84
C ASN A 675 6.40 -25.31 10.21
N VAL A 676 7.57 -25.18 9.58
CA VAL A 676 8.76 -26.03 9.80
C VAL A 676 10.02 -25.19 10.02
N ASP A 677 9.86 -23.97 10.52
CA ASP A 677 10.97 -23.12 10.94
C ASP A 677 11.65 -23.67 12.21
N ASN A 678 12.88 -23.22 12.49
CA ASN A 678 13.66 -23.73 13.61
C ASN A 678 13.00 -23.47 14.97
N MET A 679 12.27 -22.36 15.12
CA MET A 679 11.60 -22.01 16.38
C MET A 679 10.46 -22.99 16.65
N THR A 680 9.64 -23.28 15.64
CA THR A 680 8.55 -24.25 15.72
C THR A 680 9.08 -25.66 15.96
N LEU A 681 10.16 -26.06 15.28
CA LEU A 681 10.78 -27.38 15.49
C LEU A 681 11.37 -27.50 16.91
N ARG A 682 11.96 -26.43 17.48
CA ARG A 682 12.41 -26.41 18.88
C ARG A 682 11.25 -26.55 19.86
N LYS A 683 10.16 -25.81 19.66
CA LYS A 683 8.94 -25.93 20.50
C LYS A 683 8.37 -27.35 20.52
N ILE A 684 8.47 -28.08 19.39
CA ILE A 684 8.11 -29.50 19.33
C ILE A 684 9.07 -30.34 20.18
N MET A 685 10.39 -30.17 20.00
CA MET A 685 11.40 -30.95 20.73
C MET A 685 11.35 -30.72 22.24
N ASP A 686 11.07 -29.49 22.67
CA ASP A 686 10.98 -29.10 24.08
C ASP A 686 9.67 -29.57 24.75
N ASN A 687 8.73 -30.13 23.98
CA ASN A 687 7.45 -30.63 24.46
C ASN A 687 7.26 -32.12 24.15
N GLN A 688 7.44 -32.96 25.17
CA GLN A 688 7.34 -34.42 25.01
C GLN A 688 5.97 -34.88 24.47
N ALA A 689 4.87 -34.26 24.87
CA ALA A 689 3.54 -34.62 24.38
C ALA A 689 3.36 -34.26 22.90
N ALA A 690 3.94 -33.14 22.44
CA ALA A 690 3.93 -32.75 21.03
C ALA A 690 4.77 -33.71 20.17
N MET A 691 5.92 -34.15 20.68
CA MET A 691 6.77 -35.11 20.00
C MET A 691 6.07 -36.47 19.85
N GLU A 692 5.40 -36.95 20.90
CA GLU A 692 4.60 -38.17 20.85
C GLU A 692 3.44 -38.05 19.86
N ALA A 693 2.74 -36.91 19.84
CA ALA A 693 1.67 -36.62 18.89
C ALA A 693 2.16 -36.69 17.43
N ILE A 694 3.25 -36.01 17.09
CA ILE A 694 3.82 -36.03 15.73
C ILE A 694 4.21 -37.44 15.31
N MET A 695 4.77 -38.24 16.21
CA MET A 695 5.17 -39.63 15.90
C MET A 695 3.97 -40.57 15.68
N ASN A 696 2.76 -40.13 16.01
CA ASN A 696 1.52 -40.85 15.67
C ASN A 696 0.97 -40.47 14.29
N ILE A 697 1.47 -39.40 13.67
CA ILE A 697 1.12 -39.04 12.29
C ILE A 697 1.76 -40.05 11.33
N GLU A 698 1.00 -40.45 10.30
CA GLU A 698 1.45 -41.45 9.34
C GLU A 698 2.77 -41.06 8.64
N GLY A 699 3.74 -41.97 8.67
CA GLY A 699 5.02 -41.80 8.00
C GLY A 699 6.08 -41.02 8.79
N PHE A 700 5.76 -40.45 9.96
CA PHE A 700 6.76 -39.84 10.85
C PHE A 700 7.62 -40.86 11.57
N ARG A 701 7.07 -42.02 11.93
CA ARG A 701 7.85 -43.14 12.54
C ARG A 701 9.01 -43.61 11.66
N ALA A 702 8.88 -43.49 10.34
CA ALA A 702 9.92 -43.85 9.38
C ALA A 702 11.02 -42.77 9.23
N LEU A 703 10.74 -41.52 9.62
CA LEU A 703 11.71 -40.42 9.62
C LEU A 703 12.62 -40.44 10.85
N GLY A 704 12.15 -41.02 11.96
CA GLY A 704 12.87 -41.07 13.24
C GLY A 704 12.77 -39.76 14.02
N SER A 705 12.88 -39.83 15.35
CA SER A 705 12.87 -38.65 16.25
C SER A 705 14.01 -37.69 15.98
N ASP A 706 15.16 -38.23 15.57
CA ASP A 706 16.41 -37.50 15.45
C ASP A 706 16.42 -36.57 14.22
N ILE A 707 15.40 -36.62 13.35
CA ILE A 707 15.30 -35.74 12.19
C ILE A 707 15.14 -34.28 12.59
N PHE A 708 14.39 -34.00 13.67
CA PHE A 708 14.18 -32.65 14.18
C PHE A 708 15.48 -32.06 14.71
N GLU A 709 16.17 -32.82 15.57
CA GLU A 709 17.49 -32.46 16.08
C GLU A 709 18.49 -32.29 14.94
N THR A 710 18.48 -33.18 13.93
CA THR A 710 19.39 -33.06 12.80
C THR A 710 19.15 -31.79 12.01
N VAL A 711 17.89 -31.42 11.75
CA VAL A 711 17.56 -30.20 11.01
C VAL A 711 17.99 -28.96 11.80
N VAL A 712 17.63 -28.90 13.09
CA VAL A 712 17.94 -27.77 13.97
C VAL A 712 19.46 -27.65 14.16
N ASN A 713 20.13 -28.70 14.65
CA ASN A 713 21.56 -28.68 14.93
C ASN A 713 22.42 -28.47 13.68
N LYS A 714 22.10 -29.08 12.53
CA LYS A 714 22.87 -28.84 11.30
C LYS A 714 22.64 -27.44 10.74
N SER A 715 21.39 -26.94 10.77
CA SER A 715 21.13 -25.57 10.31
C SER A 715 21.88 -24.54 11.16
N GLU A 716 21.93 -24.72 12.47
CA GLU A 716 22.65 -23.86 13.40
C GLU A 716 24.16 -24.01 13.27
N LYS A 717 24.68 -25.22 13.10
CA LYS A 717 26.10 -25.47 12.87
C LYS A 717 26.57 -24.86 11.54
N VAL A 718 25.80 -25.00 10.48
CA VAL A 718 26.10 -24.38 9.18
C VAL A 718 26.09 -22.86 9.32
N SER A 719 25.05 -22.28 9.93
CA SER A 719 24.96 -20.85 10.21
C SER A 719 26.15 -20.37 11.06
N ALA A 720 26.47 -21.04 12.16
CA ALA A 720 27.61 -20.70 13.02
C ALA A 720 28.97 -20.83 12.31
N THR A 721 29.15 -21.86 11.48
CA THR A 721 30.41 -22.05 10.72
C THR A 721 30.57 -20.98 9.64
N LYS A 722 29.47 -20.60 8.98
CA LYS A 722 29.43 -19.46 8.05
C LYS A 722 29.69 -18.14 8.78
N LYS A 723 29.17 -17.98 10.01
CA LYS A 723 29.34 -16.81 10.89
C LYS A 723 30.78 -16.64 11.37
N GLU A 724 31.45 -17.71 11.79
CA GLU A 724 32.86 -17.66 12.26
C GLU A 724 33.87 -17.46 11.12
N LYS A 725 33.63 -18.04 9.94
CA LYS A 725 34.63 -18.06 8.84
C LYS A 725 34.34 -17.08 7.70
N GLY A 726 33.11 -16.56 7.60
CA GLY A 726 32.72 -15.59 6.56
C GLY A 726 33.17 -15.98 5.15
N GLY A 727 33.89 -15.09 4.47
CA GLY A 727 34.40 -15.27 3.11
C GLY A 727 35.62 -16.18 2.95
N ASP A 728 36.31 -16.53 4.05
CA ASP A 728 37.59 -17.27 4.07
C ASP A 728 37.42 -18.80 3.96
N LEU A 729 36.21 -19.27 3.67
CA LEU A 729 35.93 -20.69 3.47
C LEU A 729 36.71 -21.25 2.28
N THR A 730 37.51 -22.28 2.53
CA THR A 730 38.21 -23.00 1.47
C THR A 730 37.21 -23.67 0.51
N LYS A 731 37.62 -23.95 -0.73
CA LYS A 731 36.76 -24.68 -1.70
C LYS A 731 36.21 -26.00 -1.17
N LYS A 732 36.94 -26.65 -0.25
CA LYS A 732 36.51 -27.91 0.38
C LYS A 732 35.44 -27.66 1.45
N GLU A 733 35.63 -26.67 2.32
CA GLU A 733 34.66 -26.30 3.35
C GLU A 733 33.38 -25.72 2.75
N LYS A 734 33.47 -24.90 1.70
CA LYS A 734 32.29 -24.44 0.96
C LYS A 734 31.49 -25.62 0.44
N LYS A 735 32.16 -26.63 -0.14
CA LYS A 735 31.50 -27.83 -0.65
C LYS A 735 30.87 -28.66 0.48
N GLU A 736 31.55 -28.83 1.61
CA GLU A 736 31.01 -29.53 2.78
C GLU A 736 29.79 -28.81 3.37
N LEU A 737 29.85 -27.48 3.52
CA LEU A 737 28.72 -26.68 3.98
C LEU A 737 27.54 -26.75 3.02
N THR A 738 27.77 -26.65 1.70
CA THR A 738 26.70 -26.79 0.70
C THR A 738 26.05 -28.18 0.74
N GLU A 739 26.80 -29.24 1.03
CA GLU A 739 26.23 -30.59 1.17
C GLU A 739 25.47 -30.75 2.51
N GLU A 740 25.98 -30.21 3.62
CA GLU A 740 25.25 -30.15 4.90
C GLU A 740 23.95 -29.32 4.76
N GLU A 741 23.97 -28.24 3.98
CA GLU A 741 22.80 -27.41 3.65
C GLU A 741 21.74 -28.14 2.87
N LYS A 742 22.14 -28.80 1.78
CA LYS A 742 21.23 -29.64 1.01
C LYS A 742 20.62 -30.72 1.88
N GLU A 743 21.39 -31.30 2.80
CA GLU A 743 20.90 -32.35 3.68
C GLU A 743 19.82 -31.83 4.64
N TYR A 744 20.06 -30.74 5.39
CA TYR A 744 19.04 -30.25 6.32
C TYR A 744 17.83 -29.65 5.58
N LYS A 745 18.02 -28.97 4.44
CA LYS A 745 16.91 -28.48 3.61
C LYS A 745 16.07 -29.64 3.08
N SER A 746 16.71 -30.73 2.64
CA SER A 746 16.02 -31.95 2.22
C SER A 746 15.25 -32.60 3.36
N LYS A 747 15.82 -32.68 4.57
CA LYS A 747 15.14 -33.25 5.75
C LYS A 747 13.97 -32.39 6.21
N ARG A 748 14.13 -31.06 6.21
CA ARG A 748 13.04 -30.12 6.49
C ARG A 748 11.90 -30.28 5.49
N LYS A 749 12.22 -30.42 4.20
CA LYS A 749 11.21 -30.71 3.16
C LYS A 749 10.47 -32.02 3.43
N GLN A 750 11.16 -33.07 3.88
CA GLN A 750 10.50 -34.33 4.25
C GLN A 750 9.55 -34.15 5.45
N ILE A 751 9.94 -33.42 6.49
CA ILE A 751 9.05 -33.08 7.62
C ILE A 751 7.81 -32.35 7.08
N GLN A 752 8.02 -31.32 6.26
CA GLN A 752 6.95 -30.53 5.67
C GLN A 752 5.98 -31.38 4.83
N GLU A 753 6.50 -32.24 3.95
CA GLU A 753 5.70 -33.15 3.13
C GLU A 753 4.85 -34.11 3.96
N LYS A 754 5.33 -34.57 5.13
CA LYS A 754 4.52 -35.41 6.02
C LYS A 754 3.41 -34.62 6.72
N LEU A 755 3.68 -33.39 7.16
CA LEU A 755 2.65 -32.52 7.75
C LEU A 755 1.60 -32.13 6.70
N ILE A 756 2.00 -31.85 5.46
CA ILE A 756 1.07 -31.60 4.34
C ILE A 756 0.23 -32.84 4.06
N LYS A 757 0.83 -34.04 4.03
CA LYS A 757 0.07 -35.29 3.86
C LYS A 757 -0.99 -35.50 4.94
N PHE A 758 -0.71 -35.06 6.17
CA PHE A 758 -1.73 -35.00 7.21
C PHE A 758 -2.84 -34.00 6.82
N ALA A 759 -2.48 -32.76 6.44
CA ALA A 759 -3.43 -31.71 6.09
C ALA A 759 -4.37 -32.11 4.94
N THR A 760 -3.88 -32.83 3.93
CA THR A 760 -4.69 -33.32 2.79
C THR A 760 -5.81 -34.30 3.17
N ARG A 761 -5.82 -34.83 4.40
CA ARG A 761 -6.91 -35.70 4.91
C ARG A 761 -8.06 -34.90 5.48
N ILE A 762 -7.83 -33.65 5.88
CA ILE A 762 -8.82 -32.79 6.52
C ILE A 762 -10.06 -32.54 5.61
N PRO A 763 -9.93 -32.27 4.30
CA PRO A 763 -11.08 -32.05 3.43
C PRO A 763 -12.08 -33.22 3.36
N ALA A 764 -11.59 -34.46 3.51
CA ALA A 764 -12.48 -35.63 3.47
C ALA A 764 -13.50 -35.60 4.61
N PHE A 765 -13.14 -35.02 5.75
CA PHE A 765 -14.03 -34.87 6.90
C PHE A 765 -15.15 -33.87 6.65
N MET A 766 -14.89 -32.83 5.86
CA MET A 766 -15.90 -31.82 5.50
C MET A 766 -17.06 -32.40 4.67
N TYR A 767 -16.82 -33.50 3.94
CA TYR A 767 -17.88 -34.22 3.20
C TYR A 767 -18.61 -35.27 4.04
N LEU A 768 -18.12 -35.60 5.24
CA LEU A 768 -18.64 -36.68 6.08
C LEU A 768 -19.64 -36.21 7.13
N THR A 769 -19.93 -34.91 7.17
CA THR A 769 -20.83 -34.31 8.15
C THR A 769 -21.79 -33.34 7.48
N ASP A 770 -23.03 -33.35 7.96
CA ASP A 770 -24.06 -32.38 7.55
C ASP A 770 -23.95 -31.07 8.37
N PHE A 771 -23.11 -31.03 9.41
CA PHE A 771 -22.82 -29.81 10.17
C PHE A 771 -21.95 -28.88 9.34
N ARG A 772 -22.44 -27.66 9.10
CA ARG A 772 -21.67 -26.61 8.43
C ARG A 772 -20.58 -26.07 9.35
N GLU A 773 -19.35 -26.48 9.11
CA GLU A 773 -18.19 -26.04 9.87
C GLU A 773 -17.74 -24.65 9.42
N ASN A 774 -17.38 -23.79 10.38
CA ASN A 774 -16.83 -22.46 10.08
C ASN A 774 -15.31 -22.44 10.17
N THR A 775 -14.72 -23.42 10.85
CA THR A 775 -13.29 -23.49 11.13
C THR A 775 -12.81 -24.94 11.11
N LEU A 776 -11.50 -25.08 11.06
CA LEU A 776 -10.82 -26.35 11.25
C LEU A 776 -11.19 -27.00 12.59
N HIS A 777 -11.37 -26.21 13.65
CA HIS A 777 -11.80 -26.75 14.94
C HIS A 777 -13.20 -27.37 14.85
N ASP A 778 -14.13 -26.72 14.15
CA ASP A 778 -15.46 -27.29 13.90
C ASP A 778 -15.39 -28.61 13.13
N VAL A 779 -14.58 -28.67 12.05
CA VAL A 779 -14.36 -29.88 11.25
C VAL A 779 -13.88 -31.04 12.12
N ILE A 780 -13.01 -30.75 13.09
CA ILE A 780 -12.38 -31.78 13.92
C ILE A 780 -13.24 -32.18 15.12
N THR A 781 -13.98 -31.25 15.71
CA THR A 781 -14.71 -31.47 16.98
C THR A 781 -16.16 -31.89 16.80
N LYS A 782 -16.80 -31.50 15.70
CA LYS A 782 -18.21 -31.85 15.44
C LYS A 782 -18.35 -33.24 14.78
N ILE A 783 -17.25 -33.79 14.29
CA ILE A 783 -17.17 -35.15 13.75
C ILE A 783 -16.74 -36.11 14.86
N GLU A 784 -17.20 -37.36 14.80
CA GLU A 784 -16.82 -38.43 15.73
C GLU A 784 -15.29 -38.41 16.01
N PRO A 785 -14.84 -38.01 17.22
CA PRO A 785 -13.41 -37.86 17.53
C PRO A 785 -12.60 -39.14 17.31
N ASP A 786 -13.26 -40.29 17.43
CA ASP A 786 -12.68 -41.61 17.17
C ASP A 786 -12.38 -41.83 15.69
N LEU A 787 -13.22 -41.33 14.78
CA LEU A 787 -12.98 -41.37 13.34
C LEU A 787 -11.79 -40.49 12.96
N PHE A 788 -11.73 -39.27 13.52
CA PHE A 788 -10.60 -38.36 13.32
C PHE A 788 -9.28 -39.01 13.75
N LYS A 789 -9.25 -39.61 14.95
CA LYS A 789 -8.07 -40.32 15.45
C LYS A 789 -7.68 -41.52 14.59
N LYS A 790 -8.65 -42.28 14.09
CA LYS A 790 -8.40 -43.46 13.25
C LYS A 790 -7.81 -43.11 11.89
N VAL A 791 -8.24 -42.00 11.29
CA VAL A 791 -7.82 -41.57 9.95
C VAL A 791 -6.51 -40.75 9.98
N THR A 792 -6.33 -39.93 11.01
CA THR A 792 -5.20 -39.00 11.09
C THR A 792 -4.07 -39.45 12.03
N GLY A 793 -4.38 -40.33 12.98
CA GLY A 793 -3.46 -40.75 14.05
C GLY A 793 -3.44 -39.82 15.27
N LEU A 794 -4.11 -38.66 15.21
CA LEU A 794 -4.13 -37.67 16.29
C LEU A 794 -5.46 -37.65 17.02
N SER A 795 -5.43 -37.51 18.35
CA SER A 795 -6.63 -37.06 19.07
C SER A 795 -6.88 -35.57 18.86
N VAL A 796 -8.09 -35.11 19.18
CA VAL A 796 -8.43 -33.67 19.15
C VAL A 796 -7.49 -32.85 20.05
N ALA A 797 -7.12 -33.39 21.22
CA ALA A 797 -6.19 -32.74 22.14
C ALA A 797 -4.78 -32.64 21.56
N ASP A 798 -4.30 -33.72 20.91
CA ASP A 798 -2.99 -33.74 20.24
C ASP A 798 -2.94 -32.71 19.11
N PHE A 799 -4.01 -32.63 18.32
CA PHE A 799 -4.11 -31.67 17.23
C PHE A 799 -4.11 -30.22 17.74
N ASN A 800 -4.92 -29.92 18.75
CA ASN A 800 -4.96 -28.58 19.37
C ASN A 800 -3.61 -28.19 19.96
N LEU A 801 -2.87 -29.13 20.56
CA LEU A 801 -1.52 -28.89 21.04
C LEU A 801 -0.58 -28.48 19.89
N LEU A 802 -0.61 -29.19 18.76
CA LEU A 802 0.23 -28.86 17.61
C LEU A 802 -0.15 -27.53 16.95
N VAL A 803 -1.44 -27.17 16.90
CA VAL A 803 -1.89 -25.84 16.46
C VAL A 803 -1.35 -24.76 17.39
N ASN A 804 -1.46 -24.94 18.71
CA ASN A 804 -0.99 -23.97 19.70
C ASN A 804 0.53 -23.77 19.67
N LEU A 805 1.28 -24.81 19.30
CA LEU A 805 2.73 -24.71 19.10
C LEU A 805 3.12 -24.09 17.75
N GLY A 806 2.13 -23.76 16.90
CA GLY A 806 2.32 -23.12 15.60
C GLY A 806 2.66 -24.08 14.46
N VAL A 807 2.59 -25.40 14.68
CA VAL A 807 2.93 -26.42 13.67
C VAL A 807 1.98 -26.38 12.48
N PHE A 808 0.69 -26.20 12.74
CA PHE A 808 -0.35 -26.03 11.74
C PHE A 808 -0.85 -24.58 11.75
N ASN A 809 -0.85 -23.95 10.58
CA ASN A 809 -1.32 -22.58 10.44
C ASN A 809 -2.86 -22.56 10.40
N SER A 810 -3.47 -22.33 11.57
CA SER A 810 -4.93 -22.32 11.74
C SER A 810 -5.63 -21.27 10.88
N ILE A 811 -5.00 -20.11 10.64
CA ILE A 811 -5.54 -19.03 9.81
C ILE A 811 -5.73 -19.53 8.38
N HIS A 812 -4.67 -20.07 7.76
CA HIS A 812 -4.75 -20.55 6.38
C HIS A 812 -5.63 -21.79 6.24
N MET A 813 -5.62 -22.69 7.23
CA MET A 813 -6.51 -23.85 7.23
C MET A 813 -7.98 -23.44 7.36
N ASN A 814 -8.32 -22.47 8.23
CA ASN A 814 -9.68 -21.95 8.35
C ASN A 814 -10.15 -21.26 7.06
N GLN A 815 -9.27 -20.52 6.38
CA GLN A 815 -9.55 -19.95 5.06
C GLN A 815 -9.84 -21.05 4.02
N ALA A 816 -9.09 -22.16 4.04
CA ALA A 816 -9.31 -23.28 3.14
C ALA A 816 -10.64 -24.01 3.42
N VAL A 817 -11.02 -24.18 4.69
CA VAL A 817 -12.33 -24.68 5.12
C VAL A 817 -13.45 -23.77 4.59
N PHE A 818 -13.33 -22.46 4.82
CA PHE A 818 -14.33 -21.49 4.37
C PHE A 818 -14.53 -21.49 2.85
N ALA A 819 -13.43 -21.49 2.09
CA ALA A 819 -13.45 -21.53 0.63
C ALA A 819 -14.17 -22.77 0.09
N PHE A 820 -13.92 -23.92 0.71
CA PHE A 820 -14.56 -25.17 0.34
C PHE A 820 -16.06 -25.18 0.64
N ARG A 821 -16.47 -24.70 1.82
CA ARG A 821 -17.88 -24.57 2.18
C ARG A 821 -18.64 -23.66 1.21
N ARG A 822 -18.09 -22.48 0.88
CA ARG A 822 -18.73 -21.56 -0.08
C ARG A 822 -18.95 -22.22 -1.44
N TYR A 823 -17.98 -22.98 -1.94
CA TYR A 823 -18.12 -23.75 -3.17
C TYR A 823 -19.22 -24.82 -3.07
N GLU A 824 -19.28 -25.53 -1.93
CA GLU A 824 -20.30 -26.54 -1.68
C GLU A 824 -21.71 -25.91 -1.60
N ASP A 825 -21.85 -24.82 -0.85
CA ASP A 825 -23.12 -24.10 -0.69
C ASP A 825 -23.61 -23.53 -2.04
N ALA A 826 -22.72 -22.99 -2.88
CA ALA A 826 -23.05 -22.55 -4.24
C ALA A 826 -23.49 -23.73 -5.12
N SER A 827 -22.80 -24.88 -5.02
CA SER A 827 -23.14 -26.11 -5.76
C SER A 827 -24.51 -26.66 -5.36
N LEU A 828 -24.81 -26.68 -4.06
CA LEU A 828 -26.09 -27.14 -3.54
C LEU A 828 -27.24 -26.21 -3.96
N HIS A 829 -27.02 -24.90 -3.88
CA HIS A 829 -27.98 -23.90 -4.35
C HIS A 829 -28.30 -24.09 -5.83
N TYR A 830 -27.28 -24.32 -6.68
CA TYR A 830 -27.47 -24.62 -8.10
C TYR A 830 -28.32 -25.88 -8.35
N THR A 831 -28.16 -26.91 -7.52
CA THR A 831 -28.97 -28.14 -7.58
C THR A 831 -30.38 -28.03 -6.96
N GLY A 832 -30.75 -26.85 -6.46
CA GLY A 832 -32.03 -26.61 -5.78
C GLY A 832 -32.11 -27.21 -4.38
N ILE A 833 -30.98 -27.68 -3.84
CA ILE A 833 -30.87 -28.20 -2.47
C ILE A 833 -30.53 -27.02 -1.57
N ARG A 834 -31.46 -26.63 -0.70
CA ARG A 834 -31.23 -25.60 0.31
C ARG A 834 -30.26 -26.13 1.37
N SER A 835 -29.18 -25.40 1.64
CA SER A 835 -28.24 -25.73 2.72
C SER A 835 -28.96 -25.74 4.08
N HIS A 836 -28.50 -26.56 5.03
CA HIS A 836 -29.13 -26.70 6.36
C HIS A 836 -29.40 -25.37 7.12
N PRO A 837 -28.62 -24.28 6.98
CA PRO A 837 -28.95 -22.96 7.55
C PRO A 837 -30.24 -22.33 7.00
N GLU A 838 -30.68 -22.67 5.78
CA GLU A 838 -31.96 -22.20 5.24
C GLU A 838 -33.14 -23.04 5.76
N GLN A 839 -32.89 -24.24 6.30
CA GLN A 839 -33.90 -25.14 6.83
C GLN A 839 -34.10 -25.00 8.35
N GLN A 840 -33.09 -24.55 9.09
CA GLN A 840 -33.16 -24.28 10.52
C GLN A 840 -32.79 -22.82 10.79
N ARG A 841 -33.66 -22.07 11.47
CA ARG A 841 -33.33 -20.73 12.00
C ARG A 841 -32.26 -20.86 13.08
N ILE A 842 -31.00 -20.81 12.66
CA ILE A 842 -29.85 -20.76 13.55
C ILE A 842 -29.63 -19.28 13.93
N LEU A 843 -29.67 -18.97 15.23
CA LEU A 843 -29.29 -17.66 15.78
C LEU A 843 -28.06 -17.85 16.69
N GLY A 844 -26.95 -17.20 16.35
CA GLY A 844 -25.69 -17.27 17.12
C GLY A 844 -24.45 -16.85 16.32
N LEU A 845 -23.39 -16.44 17.02
CA LEU A 845 -22.02 -16.24 16.51
C LEU A 845 -21.16 -17.47 16.85
N TYR A 846 -19.86 -17.44 16.50
CA TYR A 846 -18.96 -18.60 16.50
C TYR A 846 -18.86 -19.37 17.84
N ASP A 847 -18.99 -18.70 18.99
CA ASP A 847 -18.84 -19.35 20.30
C ASP A 847 -20.15 -19.90 20.90
N THR A 848 -21.31 -19.56 20.33
CA THR A 848 -22.61 -20.05 20.82
C THR A 848 -23.64 -20.08 19.72
N VAL A 849 -24.08 -21.29 19.38
CA VAL A 849 -25.13 -21.55 18.40
C VAL A 849 -26.37 -22.07 19.12
N ILE A 850 -27.51 -21.38 19.00
CA ILE A 850 -28.78 -21.83 19.54
C ILE A 850 -29.67 -22.30 18.39
N THR A 851 -30.04 -23.57 18.41
CA THR A 851 -31.01 -24.15 17.46
C THR A 851 -32.41 -24.00 18.05
N LEU A 852 -33.29 -23.22 17.41
CA LEU A 852 -34.70 -23.19 17.78
C LEU A 852 -35.38 -24.48 17.30
N GLU A 853 -35.96 -25.26 18.21
CA GLU A 853 -36.76 -26.43 17.84
C GLU A 853 -37.90 -26.03 16.90
N ALA A 854 -38.09 -26.82 15.85
CA ALA A 854 -39.19 -26.64 14.92
C ALA A 854 -40.51 -26.76 15.67
N GLN A 855 -41.33 -25.70 15.65
CA GLN A 855 -42.74 -25.85 15.99
C GLN A 855 -43.34 -26.85 15.00
N GLN A 856 -43.71 -28.03 15.52
CA GLN A 856 -44.50 -29.01 14.78
C GLN A 856 -45.85 -28.40 14.39
N PRO A 857 -46.42 -28.84 13.24
CA PRO A 857 -47.35 -28.07 12.42
C PRO A 857 -48.65 -27.62 13.10
#